data_AF-A0A958HSU0-F1
#
_entry.id   AF-A0A958HSU0-F1
#
_cell.length_a   1.000
_cell.length_b   1.000
_cell.length_c   1.000
_cell.angle_alpha   90.00
_cell.angle_beta   90.00
_cell.angle_gamma   90.00
#
_symmetry.space_group_name_H-M   'P 1'
#
loop_
_entity.id
_entity.type
_entity.pdbx_description
1 polymer ?
#
loop_
_entity_poly.entity_id
_entity_poly.type
_entity_poly.pdbx_seq_one_letter_code
_entity_poly.pdbx_strand_id
1 'polypeptide(L)'
;RGLLREIRTTLSPNSFVVGRLFVDLAEQTAWLDSPDPAAAGRSFAERILGYDFGLATEQANGRLLIDAWMSLNECLPGPGTFPGGQPDATWQRRAAAYDQFQVAFRETLMRSGVEALAFNFAAGNFSKAEDYTRWFPRTLATYVYLGFHEYGWPTLEPTPITATGALLYRPCMTGIRQQYGDRHRAIISEAGLARMYKYPNDPAGDVGWLYPPDSVPQASYWNSLQWYNSELLLDNSYVLGCCLFQVGHAGRWETFRHLGLNNNLQPITIIPNIATLNQAEPPPPPSPPTATTDLATLQRQIRELVTALETARHQLAGYTTQVAGLQTDLSALAVAAQEAALLPGRVTGLQARLEQQRLRVTAMEASGQISTAQAEALRGRIADLRRRVDAVQPAAQQAALLDSAVRQVQSQMPPLSDGVQVARQLAPQVDSLLAEARRLASDANATAPVRQPAGMEDVRDEPMRGLAGRPLPPSLAEHMPVPPPVGSGDGYPTRPLSDITQIIVHQTNTRDDATPERLAEMDTKRGLPGIRYHFVVDGDGASYWTQPLEAVLPQTQVESINVTGAALALAGNFSKTVPSDAQLQEAAEVIAWLLYELNLPAESVVGRSEVEPGIVSPGAQWLQGAVFKDDLMARVRLILEGSA
;
A
#
# COMPACT_ATOMS: atom_id res chain seq x y z
N ARG A 1 11.30 20.28 33.95
CA ARG A 1 10.35 21.03 34.81
C ARG A 1 9.91 22.37 34.21
N GLY A 2 10.82 23.32 33.92
CA GLY A 2 10.46 24.65 33.37
C GLY A 2 9.56 24.60 32.14
N LEU A 3 9.95 23.82 31.12
CA LEU A 3 9.13 23.62 29.91
C LEU A 3 7.72 23.08 30.21
N LEU A 4 7.57 22.13 31.13
CA LEU A 4 6.25 21.60 31.48
C LEU A 4 5.37 22.66 32.16
N ARG A 5 5.97 23.55 32.96
CA ARG A 5 5.26 24.71 33.52
C ARG A 5 4.82 25.66 32.41
N GLU A 6 5.71 25.99 31.46
CA GLU A 6 5.37 26.83 30.31
C GLU A 6 4.28 26.20 29.43
N ILE A 7 4.33 24.89 29.18
CA ILE A 7 3.24 24.17 28.50
C ILE A 7 1.92 24.40 29.23
N ARG A 8 1.89 24.22 30.55
CA ARG A 8 0.68 24.37 31.36
C ARG A 8 0.19 25.80 31.51
N THR A 9 1.07 26.80 31.41
CA THR A 9 0.70 28.21 31.64
C THR A 9 0.44 28.98 30.36
N THR A 10 1.28 28.81 29.33
CA THR A 10 1.30 29.71 28.17
C THR A 10 1.32 28.99 26.83
N LEU A 11 2.09 27.91 26.66
CA LEU A 11 2.34 27.34 25.33
C LEU A 11 1.19 26.45 24.84
N SER A 12 0.71 25.52 25.68
CA SER A 12 -0.41 24.64 25.33
C SER A 12 -1.08 24.07 26.59
N PRO A 13 -1.85 24.89 27.34
CA PRO A 13 -2.40 24.51 28.64
C PRO A 13 -3.27 23.24 28.60
N ASN A 14 -3.87 22.98 27.44
CA ASN A 14 -4.81 21.88 27.23
C ASN A 14 -4.15 20.57 26.78
N SER A 15 -2.89 20.57 26.35
CA SER A 15 -2.21 19.34 25.87
C SER A 15 -2.24 18.23 26.91
N PHE A 16 -2.51 17.00 26.49
CA PHE A 16 -2.32 15.82 27.33
C PHE A 16 -0.84 15.44 27.33
N VAL A 17 -0.21 15.41 28.50
CA VAL A 17 1.23 15.13 28.66
C VAL A 17 1.41 13.76 29.28
N VAL A 18 2.10 12.88 28.56
CA VAL A 18 2.44 11.53 29.02
C VAL A 18 3.89 11.50 29.51
N GLY A 19 4.11 11.04 30.73
CA GLY A 19 5.43 10.81 31.29
C GLY A 19 5.89 9.38 31.04
N ARG A 20 7.17 9.22 30.69
CA ARG A 20 7.81 7.91 30.57
C ARG A 20 9.15 7.94 31.29
N LEU A 21 9.32 7.05 32.27
CA LEU A 21 10.62 6.81 32.88
C LEU A 21 11.29 5.63 32.17
N PHE A 22 12.50 5.82 31.64
CA PHE A 22 13.21 4.76 30.93
C PHE A 22 13.62 3.63 31.88
N VAL A 23 13.34 2.40 31.45
CA VAL A 23 13.72 1.14 32.12
C VAL A 23 14.22 0.19 31.04
N ASP A 24 15.40 -0.39 31.22
CA ASP A 24 15.94 -1.32 30.24
C ASP A 24 15.20 -2.66 30.22
N LEU A 25 15.39 -3.43 29.15
CA LEU A 25 14.67 -4.69 28.96
C LEU A 25 15.01 -5.75 30.03
N ALA A 26 16.23 -5.72 30.59
CA ALA A 26 16.64 -6.69 31.60
C ALA A 26 15.93 -6.45 32.93
N GLU A 27 15.83 -5.19 33.37
CA GLU A 27 15.08 -4.80 34.56
C GLU A 27 13.57 -5.09 34.38
N GLN A 28 13.00 -4.74 33.21
CA GLN A 28 11.61 -5.10 32.88
C GLN A 28 11.36 -6.60 32.95
N THR A 29 12.26 -7.41 32.38
CA THR A 29 12.16 -8.88 32.40
C THR A 29 12.26 -9.42 33.82
N ALA A 30 13.17 -8.90 34.63
CA ALA A 30 13.33 -9.32 36.02
C ALA A 30 12.08 -9.05 36.87
N TRP A 31 11.38 -7.94 36.64
CA TRP A 31 10.11 -7.67 37.31
C TRP A 31 8.99 -8.63 36.89
N LEU A 32 8.94 -9.03 35.61
CA LEU A 32 7.94 -9.98 35.12
C LEU A 32 8.25 -11.43 35.51
N ASP A 33 9.51 -11.77 35.77
CA ASP A 33 9.94 -13.07 36.29
C ASP A 33 9.93 -13.12 37.83
N SER A 34 9.65 -12.00 38.50
CA SER A 34 9.56 -11.91 39.96
C SER A 34 8.43 -12.79 40.51
N PRO A 35 8.62 -13.41 41.70
CA PRO A 35 7.52 -14.08 42.40
C PRO A 35 6.42 -13.12 42.87
N ASP A 36 6.70 -11.81 42.97
CA ASP A 36 5.73 -10.77 43.28
C ASP A 36 5.84 -9.60 42.28
N PRO A 37 5.24 -9.72 41.08
CA PRO A 37 5.23 -8.65 40.08
C PRO A 37 4.41 -7.43 40.53
N ALA A 38 3.46 -7.61 41.46
CA ALA A 38 2.68 -6.50 42.01
C ALA A 38 3.55 -5.61 42.91
N ALA A 39 4.47 -6.18 43.70
CA ALA A 39 5.46 -5.41 44.46
C ALA A 39 6.38 -4.60 43.55
N ALA A 40 6.80 -5.18 42.42
CA ALA A 40 7.57 -4.45 41.42
C ALA A 40 6.76 -3.27 40.84
N GLY A 41 5.48 -3.47 40.53
CA GLY A 41 4.58 -2.40 40.08
C GLY A 41 4.44 -1.26 41.08
N ARG A 42 4.27 -1.57 42.37
CA ARG A 42 4.24 -0.56 43.45
C ARG A 42 5.55 0.21 43.56
N SER A 43 6.67 -0.50 43.60
CA SER A 43 8.01 0.08 43.68
C SER A 43 8.30 1.02 42.49
N PHE A 44 7.87 0.63 41.28
CA PHE A 44 8.06 1.48 40.11
C PHE A 44 7.20 2.75 40.15
N ALA A 45 5.95 2.66 40.63
CA ALA A 45 5.12 3.83 40.86
C ALA A 45 5.71 4.76 41.93
N GLU A 46 6.22 4.22 43.04
CA GLU A 46 6.91 4.99 44.09
C GLU A 46 8.17 5.67 43.56
N ARG A 47 8.94 5.00 42.68
CA ARG A 47 10.09 5.59 41.98
C ARG A 47 9.69 6.81 41.16
N ILE A 48 8.55 6.77 40.46
CA ILE A 48 8.02 7.91 39.70
C ILE A 48 7.55 9.04 40.63
N LEU A 49 6.84 8.71 41.71
CA LEU A 49 6.37 9.71 42.68
C LEU A 49 7.52 10.43 43.40
N GLY A 50 8.63 9.72 43.65
CA GLY A 50 9.86 10.30 44.22
C GLY A 50 10.78 10.97 43.20
N TYR A 51 10.54 10.79 41.90
CA TYR A 51 11.42 11.31 40.84
C TYR A 51 11.40 12.84 40.76
N ASP A 52 12.57 13.43 40.53
CA ASP A 52 12.79 14.88 40.39
C ASP A 52 11.97 15.68 41.42
N PHE A 53 12.18 15.42 42.72
CA PHE A 53 11.52 16.12 43.82
C PHE A 53 9.98 16.20 43.70
N GLY A 54 9.33 15.09 43.35
CA GLY A 54 7.87 15.01 43.31
C GLY A 54 7.23 15.54 42.03
N LEU A 55 7.97 15.58 40.91
CA LEU A 55 7.51 16.11 39.63
C LEU A 55 6.17 15.53 39.18
N ALA A 56 5.91 14.25 39.45
CA ALA A 56 4.68 13.56 39.08
C ALA A 56 3.41 14.17 39.70
N THR A 57 3.53 14.85 40.84
CA THR A 57 2.41 15.49 41.56
C THR A 57 2.39 17.00 41.44
N GLU A 58 3.39 17.59 40.77
CA GLU A 58 3.52 19.03 40.62
C GLU A 58 2.39 19.55 39.71
N GLN A 59 1.81 20.69 40.08
CA GLN A 59 0.72 21.32 39.35
C GLN A 59 1.05 22.75 38.92
N ALA A 60 0.46 23.17 37.81
CA ALA A 60 0.35 24.56 37.40
C ALA A 60 -1.06 24.80 36.85
N ASN A 61 -1.66 25.95 37.19
CA ASN A 61 -3.05 26.28 36.83
C ASN A 61 -4.08 25.20 37.22
N GLY A 62 -3.88 24.56 38.38
CA GLY A 62 -4.81 23.54 38.90
C GLY A 62 -4.79 22.19 38.15
N ARG A 63 -3.81 21.96 37.27
CA ARG A 63 -3.62 20.70 36.53
C ARG A 63 -2.21 20.16 36.76
N LEU A 64 -2.06 18.83 36.80
CA LEU A 64 -0.76 18.17 36.88
C LEU A 64 0.12 18.56 35.68
N LEU A 65 1.42 18.74 35.92
CA LEU A 65 2.39 18.99 34.85
C LEU A 65 2.45 17.81 33.86
N ILE A 66 2.21 16.59 34.33
CA ILE A 66 2.15 15.35 33.55
C ILE A 66 0.81 14.68 33.89
N ASP A 67 -0.02 14.41 32.90
CA ASP A 67 -1.39 13.91 33.11
C ASP A 67 -1.41 12.41 33.44
N ALA A 68 -0.57 11.63 32.77
CA ALA A 68 -0.47 10.19 33.00
C ALA A 68 0.95 9.68 32.81
N TRP A 69 1.29 8.60 33.50
CA TRP A 69 2.59 7.93 33.38
C TRP A 69 2.47 6.55 32.73
N MET A 70 3.36 6.28 31.78
CA MET A 70 3.55 4.95 31.20
C MET A 70 4.24 4.02 32.20
N SER A 71 3.86 2.75 32.18
CA SER A 71 4.56 1.69 32.90
C SER A 71 5.71 1.10 32.06
N LEU A 72 5.61 -0.17 31.66
CA LEU A 72 6.63 -0.88 30.89
C LEU A 72 6.39 -0.68 29.38
N ASN A 73 7.47 -0.59 28.61
CA ASN A 73 7.43 -0.29 27.18
C ASN A 73 7.96 -1.48 26.38
N GLU A 74 7.14 -2.04 25.50
CA GLU A 74 7.51 -3.17 24.62
C GLU A 74 8.08 -4.37 25.39
N CYS A 75 7.57 -4.60 26.61
CA CYS A 75 8.09 -5.61 27.53
C CYS A 75 7.76 -7.05 27.13
N LEU A 76 6.83 -7.25 26.19
CA LEU A 76 6.37 -8.55 25.72
C LEU A 76 6.29 -8.56 24.19
N PRO A 77 6.73 -9.65 23.53
CA PRO A 77 6.43 -9.85 22.12
C PRO A 77 4.93 -10.19 21.95
N GLY A 78 4.40 -9.90 20.76
CA GLY A 78 3.01 -10.18 20.41
C GLY A 78 2.69 -11.67 20.29
N PRO A 79 1.45 -12.13 20.56
CA PRO A 79 1.08 -13.54 20.37
C PRO A 79 1.34 -14.06 18.95
N GLY A 80 1.24 -13.20 17.94
CA GLY A 80 1.51 -13.54 16.53
C GLY A 80 2.97 -13.88 16.21
N THR A 81 3.92 -13.61 17.11
CA THR A 81 5.35 -13.97 16.89
C THR A 81 5.64 -15.43 17.18
N PHE A 82 4.70 -16.17 17.79
CA PHE A 82 4.87 -17.57 18.15
C PHE A 82 4.32 -18.49 17.05
N PRO A 83 4.90 -19.70 16.85
CA PRO A 83 4.39 -20.68 15.89
C PRO A 83 2.89 -20.95 16.10
N GLY A 84 2.09 -20.77 15.05
CA GLY A 84 0.64 -20.93 15.10
C GLY A 84 -0.10 -19.93 15.99
N GLY A 85 0.55 -18.83 16.40
CA GLY A 85 -0.04 -17.82 17.30
C GLY A 85 -0.27 -18.33 18.73
N GLN A 86 0.48 -19.35 19.16
CA GLN A 86 0.33 -20.00 20.46
C GLN A 86 1.53 -19.65 21.37
N PRO A 87 1.37 -18.70 22.31
CA PRO A 87 2.46 -18.36 23.24
C PRO A 87 2.84 -19.51 24.15
N ASP A 88 4.13 -19.67 24.43
CA ASP A 88 4.63 -20.69 25.35
C ASP A 88 4.32 -20.41 26.83
N ALA A 89 4.56 -21.38 27.71
CA ALA A 89 4.26 -21.26 29.14
C ALA A 89 5.04 -20.13 29.83
N THR A 90 6.25 -19.80 29.35
CA THR A 90 7.05 -18.70 29.90
C THR A 90 6.41 -17.36 29.57
N TRP A 91 6.02 -17.17 28.31
CA TRP A 91 5.31 -15.97 27.89
C TRP A 91 3.98 -15.84 28.62
N GLN A 92 3.19 -16.91 28.76
CA GLN A 92 1.90 -16.88 29.46
C GLN A 92 2.05 -16.45 30.93
N ARG A 93 3.09 -16.94 31.63
CA ARG A 93 3.41 -16.46 32.98
C ARG A 93 3.75 -14.97 32.99
N ARG A 94 4.60 -14.51 32.07
CA ARG A 94 5.01 -13.10 32.01
C ARG A 94 3.85 -12.17 31.64
N ALA A 95 2.95 -12.59 30.76
CA ALA A 95 1.72 -11.85 30.45
C ALA A 95 0.83 -11.71 31.70
N ALA A 96 0.63 -12.81 32.44
CA ALA A 96 -0.12 -12.77 33.70
C ALA A 96 0.56 -11.90 34.78
N ALA A 97 1.90 -11.92 34.84
CA ALA A 97 2.69 -11.07 35.73
C ALA A 97 2.58 -9.60 35.35
N TYR A 98 2.63 -9.27 34.05
CA TYR A 98 2.45 -7.92 33.54
C TYR A 98 1.05 -7.37 33.87
N ASP A 99 0.02 -8.18 33.73
CA ASP A 99 -1.35 -7.78 34.11
C ASP A 99 -1.47 -7.44 35.60
N GLN A 100 -0.77 -8.18 36.49
CA GLN A 100 -0.71 -7.86 37.92
C GLN A 100 0.14 -6.61 38.22
N PHE A 101 1.28 -6.49 37.54
CA PHE A 101 2.16 -5.33 37.64
C PHE A 101 1.41 -4.04 37.31
N GLN A 102 0.68 -4.02 36.19
CA GLN A 102 -0.07 -2.86 35.72
C GLN A 102 -1.10 -2.38 36.74
N VAL A 103 -1.86 -3.30 37.35
CA VAL A 103 -2.86 -2.95 38.36
C VAL A 103 -2.20 -2.28 39.57
N ALA A 104 -1.16 -2.92 40.12
CA ALA A 104 -0.46 -2.42 41.30
C ALA A 104 0.26 -1.08 41.05
N PHE A 105 0.77 -0.89 39.83
CA PHE A 105 1.37 0.36 39.37
C PHE A 105 0.34 1.50 39.36
N ARG A 106 -0.79 1.34 38.66
CA ARG A 106 -1.82 2.39 38.58
C ARG A 106 -2.45 2.68 39.93
N GLU A 107 -2.80 1.66 40.70
CA GLU A 107 -3.42 1.85 42.02
C GLU A 107 -2.51 2.67 42.95
N THR A 108 -1.20 2.47 42.88
CA THR A 108 -0.23 3.25 43.67
C THR A 108 -0.17 4.70 43.21
N LEU A 109 -0.10 4.97 41.91
CA LEU A 109 -0.13 6.34 41.37
C LEU A 109 -1.43 7.08 41.71
N MET A 110 -2.57 6.38 41.62
CA MET A 110 -3.90 6.94 41.90
C MET A 110 -4.08 7.36 43.36
N ARG A 111 -3.35 6.79 44.31
CA ARG A 111 -3.34 7.25 45.72
C ARG A 111 -2.80 8.67 45.86
N SER A 112 -2.00 9.12 44.91
CA SER A 112 -1.49 10.49 44.82
C SER A 112 -2.21 11.33 43.76
N GLY A 113 -3.33 10.84 43.21
CA GLY A 113 -4.11 11.53 42.20
C GLY A 113 -3.45 11.58 40.81
N VAL A 114 -2.48 10.70 40.53
CA VAL A 114 -1.76 10.62 39.27
C VAL A 114 -2.30 9.46 38.43
N GLU A 115 -2.66 9.71 37.17
CA GLU A 115 -3.14 8.67 36.26
C GLU A 115 -2.02 7.87 35.60
N ALA A 116 -2.38 6.72 35.00
CA ALA A 116 -1.46 5.84 34.30
C ALA A 116 -1.93 5.52 32.88
N LEU A 117 -0.98 5.28 31.98
CA LEU A 117 -1.18 4.83 30.61
C LEU A 117 -0.77 3.36 30.50
N ALA A 118 -1.73 2.47 30.25
CA ALA A 118 -1.47 1.05 30.05
C ALA A 118 -0.90 0.77 28.65
N PHE A 119 -0.31 -0.41 28.50
CA PHE A 119 0.22 -0.96 27.25
C PHE A 119 1.42 -0.18 26.71
N ASN A 120 1.48 0.15 25.41
CA ASN A 120 2.71 0.56 24.68
C ASN A 120 3.55 -0.63 24.19
N PHE A 121 2.90 -1.54 23.45
CA PHE A 121 3.57 -2.63 22.74
C PHE A 121 4.04 -2.18 21.36
N ALA A 122 5.06 -2.85 20.83
CA ALA A 122 5.62 -2.52 19.52
C ALA A 122 4.55 -2.65 18.43
N ALA A 123 4.61 -1.75 17.44
CA ALA A 123 3.60 -1.68 16.39
C ALA A 123 3.41 -3.03 15.68
N GLY A 124 2.16 -3.44 15.50
CA GLY A 124 1.80 -4.71 14.84
C GLY A 124 1.87 -5.96 15.73
N ASN A 125 2.50 -5.92 16.90
CA ASN A 125 2.61 -7.10 17.77
C ASN A 125 1.27 -7.51 18.39
N PHE A 126 0.44 -6.54 18.77
CA PHE A 126 -0.88 -6.75 19.38
C PHE A 126 -1.91 -6.02 18.51
N SER A 127 -2.51 -6.76 17.57
CA SER A 127 -3.34 -6.18 16.50
C SER A 127 -4.80 -6.63 16.57
N LYS A 128 -5.13 -7.52 17.51
CA LYS A 128 -6.48 -8.05 17.71
C LYS A 128 -7.00 -7.71 19.10
N ALA A 129 -8.30 -7.53 19.23
CA ALA A 129 -8.91 -7.28 20.53
C ALA A 129 -8.65 -8.41 21.52
N GLU A 130 -8.64 -9.67 21.06
CA GLU A 130 -8.37 -10.85 21.88
C GLU A 130 -6.96 -10.85 22.47
N ASP A 131 -5.99 -10.21 21.82
CA ASP A 131 -4.63 -10.09 22.35
C ASP A 131 -4.61 -9.28 23.65
N TYR A 132 -5.59 -8.39 23.84
CA TYR A 132 -5.75 -7.58 25.05
C TYR A 132 -6.76 -8.19 26.02
N THR A 133 -7.97 -8.51 25.56
CA THR A 133 -9.07 -8.95 26.44
C THR A 133 -8.81 -10.30 27.09
N ARG A 134 -8.08 -11.19 26.41
CA ARG A 134 -7.72 -12.51 26.94
C ARG A 134 -6.60 -12.43 27.97
N TRP A 135 -5.56 -11.64 27.67
CA TRP A 135 -4.30 -11.70 28.42
C TRP A 135 -4.18 -10.64 29.51
N PHE A 136 -4.87 -9.50 29.36
CA PHE A 136 -4.78 -8.36 30.29
C PHE A 136 -6.14 -7.89 30.84
N PRO A 137 -7.02 -8.80 31.30
CA PRO A 137 -8.36 -8.43 31.73
C PRO A 137 -8.36 -7.56 32.99
N ARG A 138 -7.36 -7.68 33.88
CA ARG A 138 -7.28 -6.86 35.10
C ARG A 138 -6.82 -5.44 34.76
N THR A 139 -5.87 -5.32 33.84
CA THR A 139 -5.42 -4.02 33.31
C THR A 139 -6.59 -3.27 32.67
N LEU A 140 -7.37 -3.92 31.80
CA LEU A 140 -8.57 -3.32 31.20
C LEU A 140 -9.66 -3.00 32.25
N ALA A 141 -9.80 -3.81 33.30
CA ALA A 141 -10.72 -3.48 34.38
C ALA A 141 -10.31 -2.23 35.19
N THR A 142 -9.02 -1.88 35.20
CA THR A 142 -8.46 -0.83 36.05
C THR A 142 -8.16 0.46 35.30
N TYR A 143 -7.73 0.43 34.04
CA TYR A 143 -7.22 1.61 33.33
C TYR A 143 -8.29 2.39 32.56
N VAL A 144 -8.06 3.69 32.41
CA VAL A 144 -8.80 4.57 31.48
C VAL A 144 -8.01 4.73 30.17
N TYR A 145 -6.73 5.09 30.26
CA TYR A 145 -5.90 5.36 29.09
C TYR A 145 -5.13 4.13 28.62
N LEU A 146 -5.23 3.85 27.32
CA LEU A 146 -4.57 2.72 26.64
C LEU A 146 -3.64 3.25 25.55
N GLY A 147 -2.38 2.82 25.57
CA GLY A 147 -1.32 3.26 24.67
C GLY A 147 -1.08 2.31 23.50
N PHE A 148 -0.88 2.86 22.30
CA PHE A 148 -0.61 2.13 21.06
C PHE A 148 0.56 2.74 20.29
N HIS A 149 1.38 1.90 19.65
CA HIS A 149 2.40 2.32 18.70
C HIS A 149 1.92 2.01 17.28
N GLU A 150 2.00 2.99 16.39
CA GLU A 150 1.58 2.84 14.99
C GLU A 150 2.60 3.49 14.04
N TYR A 151 3.37 2.67 13.34
CA TYR A 151 4.33 3.13 12.34
C TYR A 151 3.95 2.69 10.94
N GLY A 152 4.48 3.39 9.94
CA GLY A 152 4.37 2.97 8.55
C GLY A 152 5.60 3.31 7.72
N TRP A 153 5.65 2.77 6.51
CA TRP A 153 6.64 3.13 5.51
C TRP A 153 6.17 2.82 4.07
N PRO A 154 6.37 3.74 3.11
CA PRO A 154 6.90 5.11 3.25
C PRO A 154 5.86 6.14 3.70
N THR A 155 4.62 5.70 3.96
CA THR A 155 3.50 6.50 4.47
C THR A 155 2.79 5.69 5.57
N LEU A 156 2.00 6.34 6.41
CA LEU A 156 1.03 5.71 7.31
C LEU A 156 -0.22 5.24 6.55
N GLU A 157 -0.51 5.84 5.39
CA GLU A 157 -1.70 5.53 4.58
C GLU A 157 -1.59 4.14 3.91
N PRO A 158 -2.60 3.27 4.07
CA PRO A 158 -2.62 1.97 3.40
C PRO A 158 -2.67 2.13 1.88
N THR A 159 -1.58 1.78 1.22
CA THR A 159 -1.48 1.69 -0.25
C THR A 159 -0.82 0.35 -0.63
N PRO A 160 -0.89 -0.11 -1.89
CA PRO A 160 -0.27 -1.37 -2.31
C PRO A 160 1.24 -1.48 -2.04
N ILE A 161 1.94 -0.35 -1.88
CA ILE A 161 3.39 -0.31 -1.62
C ILE A 161 3.74 0.01 -0.16
N THR A 162 2.74 0.25 0.68
CA THR A 162 2.92 0.62 2.08
C THR A 162 2.96 -0.62 2.97
N ALA A 163 3.91 -0.68 3.92
CA ALA A 163 3.74 -1.47 5.13
C ALA A 163 3.34 -0.50 6.25
N THR A 164 2.16 -0.67 6.85
CA THR A 164 1.67 0.24 7.90
C THR A 164 0.91 -0.50 8.98
N GLY A 165 1.15 -0.09 10.23
CA GLY A 165 0.37 -0.45 11.40
C GLY A 165 -0.61 0.65 11.81
N ALA A 166 -0.81 1.66 10.97
CA ALA A 166 -1.81 2.70 11.21
C ALA A 166 -3.21 2.08 11.33
N LEU A 167 -3.99 2.61 12.27
CA LEU A 167 -5.37 2.25 12.57
C LEU A 167 -5.54 0.85 13.18
N LEU A 168 -4.46 0.16 13.57
CA LEU A 168 -4.54 -1.12 14.30
C LEU A 168 -5.19 -0.97 15.67
N TYR A 169 -5.19 0.24 16.27
CA TYR A 169 -5.97 0.50 17.48
C TYR A 169 -7.48 0.30 17.26
N ARG A 170 -8.02 0.52 16.05
CA ARG A 170 -9.47 0.44 15.79
C ARG A 170 -10.06 -0.94 16.06
N PRO A 171 -9.58 -2.04 15.45
CA PRO A 171 -10.10 -3.37 15.75
C PRO A 171 -9.90 -3.74 17.24
N CYS A 172 -8.76 -3.38 17.83
CA CYS A 172 -8.50 -3.60 19.26
C CYS A 172 -9.52 -2.88 20.15
N MET A 173 -9.71 -1.58 19.94
CA MET A 173 -10.65 -0.75 20.69
C MET A 173 -12.10 -1.15 20.44
N THR A 174 -12.45 -1.61 19.24
CA THR A 174 -13.79 -2.13 18.95
C THR A 174 -14.14 -3.28 19.88
N GLY A 175 -13.30 -4.32 19.95
CA GLY A 175 -13.56 -5.47 20.82
C GLY A 175 -13.43 -5.14 22.32
N ILE A 176 -12.48 -4.27 22.71
CA ILE A 176 -12.35 -3.80 24.09
C ILE A 176 -13.63 -3.06 24.52
N ARG A 177 -14.17 -2.16 23.68
CA ARG A 177 -15.39 -1.41 24.00
C ARG A 177 -16.63 -2.29 24.02
N GLN A 178 -16.70 -3.33 23.21
CA GLN A 178 -17.79 -4.32 23.29
C GLN A 178 -17.86 -4.98 24.68
N GLN A 179 -16.70 -5.24 25.31
CA GLN A 179 -16.64 -5.90 26.61
C GLN A 179 -16.66 -4.93 27.81
N TYR A 180 -16.05 -3.74 27.67
CA TYR A 180 -15.83 -2.80 28.77
C TYR A 180 -16.55 -1.45 28.60
N GLY A 181 -17.34 -1.28 27.54
CA GLY A 181 -18.05 -0.04 27.21
C GLY A 181 -17.12 1.12 26.87
N ASP A 182 -17.59 2.34 27.09
CA ASP A 182 -16.91 3.58 26.67
C ASP A 182 -15.89 4.11 27.68
N ARG A 183 -15.44 3.26 28.61
CA ARG A 183 -14.46 3.62 29.64
C ARG A 183 -13.14 4.11 29.06
N HIS A 184 -12.69 3.48 27.99
CA HIS A 184 -11.30 3.57 27.56
C HIS A 184 -11.05 4.72 26.59
N ARG A 185 -9.87 5.33 26.73
CA ARG A 185 -9.35 6.37 25.85
C ARG A 185 -8.05 5.89 25.23
N ALA A 186 -7.99 5.84 23.90
CA ALA A 186 -6.79 5.48 23.17
C ALA A 186 -5.87 6.69 23.02
N ILE A 187 -4.58 6.46 23.24
CA ILE A 187 -3.49 7.40 22.95
C ILE A 187 -2.50 6.67 22.05
N ILE A 188 -2.20 7.23 20.89
CA ILE A 188 -1.15 6.69 20.03
C ILE A 188 0.17 7.28 20.51
N SER A 189 0.80 6.61 21.47
CA SER A 189 1.97 7.10 22.18
C SER A 189 3.21 7.22 21.30
N GLU A 190 3.24 6.51 20.17
CA GLU A 190 4.25 6.66 19.14
C GLU A 190 3.64 6.49 17.74
N ALA A 191 3.71 7.53 16.91
CA ALA A 191 3.18 7.54 15.55
C ALA A 191 4.16 8.13 14.54
N GLY A 192 4.29 7.55 13.34
CA GLY A 192 5.10 8.14 12.29
C GLY A 192 5.73 7.14 11.33
N LEU A 193 6.82 7.55 10.69
CA LEU A 193 7.50 6.72 9.71
C LEU A 193 8.74 6.05 10.33
N ALA A 194 8.73 4.73 10.34
CA ALA A 194 9.82 3.89 10.82
C ALA A 194 10.11 2.83 9.75
N ARG A 195 11.28 2.94 9.14
CA ARG A 195 11.63 2.13 7.96
C ARG A 195 11.71 0.63 8.28
N MET A 196 12.07 0.29 9.52
CA MET A 196 12.15 -1.09 10.00
C MET A 196 10.78 -1.81 9.92
N TYR A 197 9.67 -1.07 9.89
CA TYR A 197 8.34 -1.66 9.74
C TYR A 197 8.15 -2.36 8.38
N LYS A 198 8.75 -1.83 7.30
CA LYS A 198 8.77 -2.49 5.98
C LYS A 198 10.00 -3.38 5.78
N TYR A 199 11.14 -2.98 6.35
CA TYR A 199 12.43 -3.65 6.16
C TYR A 199 13.03 -4.10 7.50
N PRO A 200 12.46 -5.14 8.15
CA PRO A 200 12.83 -5.53 9.51
C PRO A 200 14.26 -6.07 9.65
N ASN A 201 14.88 -6.50 8.55
CA ASN A 201 16.24 -7.05 8.51
C ASN A 201 17.28 -6.07 7.96
N ASP A 202 16.93 -4.79 7.79
CA ASP A 202 17.88 -3.81 7.26
C ASP A 202 19.01 -3.55 8.28
N PRO A 203 20.29 -3.62 7.87
CA PRO A 203 21.42 -3.38 8.76
C PRO A 203 21.47 -1.96 9.33
N ALA A 204 20.78 -0.99 8.73
CA ALA A 204 20.65 0.37 9.27
C ALA A 204 19.82 0.41 10.57
N GLY A 205 19.06 -0.66 10.86
CA GLY A 205 18.14 -0.74 11.98
C GLY A 205 16.96 0.22 11.82
N ASP A 206 16.43 0.66 12.96
CA ASP A 206 15.28 1.55 12.99
C ASP A 206 15.66 3.00 12.69
N VAL A 207 15.25 3.46 11.50
CA VAL A 207 15.55 4.78 10.92
C VAL A 207 14.27 5.45 10.39
N GLY A 208 14.23 6.77 10.49
CA GLY A 208 13.06 7.57 10.15
C GLY A 208 13.05 8.11 8.73
N TRP A 209 12.08 9.00 8.47
CA TRP A 209 11.79 9.59 7.17
C TRP A 209 12.95 10.37 6.53
N LEU A 210 13.95 10.80 7.30
CA LEU A 210 15.17 11.47 6.79
C LEU A 210 16.33 10.50 6.54
N TYR A 211 16.10 9.19 6.48
CA TYR A 211 17.17 8.23 6.21
C TYR A 211 17.75 8.43 4.79
N PRO A 212 19.03 8.83 4.61
CA PRO A 212 19.52 9.31 3.31
C PRO A 212 19.40 8.33 2.14
N PRO A 213 19.66 7.02 2.31
CA PRO A 213 19.49 6.05 1.21
C PRO A 213 18.05 5.87 0.72
N ASP A 214 17.06 6.26 1.52
CA ASP A 214 15.63 6.08 1.23
C ASP A 214 14.83 7.17 1.98
N SER A 215 15.09 8.44 1.66
CA SER A 215 14.43 9.57 2.34
C SER A 215 13.04 9.79 1.79
N VAL A 216 12.08 10.04 2.67
CA VAL A 216 10.71 10.44 2.30
C VAL A 216 10.68 11.97 2.19
N PRO A 217 10.14 12.54 1.10
CA PRO A 217 9.98 13.99 1.00
C PRO A 217 9.10 14.54 2.13
N GLN A 218 9.45 15.71 2.68
CA GLN A 218 8.67 16.33 3.76
C GLN A 218 7.20 16.52 3.39
N ALA A 219 6.90 16.91 2.14
CA ALA A 219 5.52 17.04 1.67
C ALA A 219 4.77 15.71 1.73
N SER A 220 5.41 14.61 1.32
CA SER A 220 4.82 13.26 1.41
C SER A 220 4.60 12.83 2.86
N TYR A 221 5.57 13.09 3.75
CA TYR A 221 5.38 12.81 5.18
C TYR A 221 4.27 13.66 5.79
N TRP A 222 4.18 14.94 5.43
CA TRP A 222 3.10 15.82 5.85
C TRP A 222 1.73 15.32 5.40
N ASN A 223 1.57 14.94 4.13
CA ASN A 223 0.33 14.36 3.60
C ASN A 223 -0.05 13.09 4.36
N SER A 224 0.93 12.22 4.64
CA SER A 224 0.72 11.03 5.46
C SER A 224 0.21 11.34 6.87
N LEU A 225 0.73 12.41 7.51
CA LEU A 225 0.27 12.84 8.83
C LEU A 225 -1.11 13.50 8.77
N GLN A 226 -1.43 14.24 7.71
CA GLN A 226 -2.76 14.83 7.50
C GLN A 226 -3.82 13.75 7.33
N TRP A 227 -3.55 12.73 6.51
CA TRP A 227 -4.41 11.56 6.37
C TRP A 227 -4.65 10.91 7.73
N TYR A 228 -3.57 10.59 8.46
CA TYR A 228 -3.69 9.92 9.75
C TYR A 228 -4.46 10.77 10.78
N ASN A 229 -4.21 12.08 10.83
CA ASN A 229 -4.97 12.99 11.68
C ASN A 229 -6.46 13.01 11.34
N SER A 230 -6.82 12.97 10.04
CA SER A 230 -8.23 12.90 9.63
C SER A 230 -8.91 11.62 10.12
N GLU A 231 -8.19 10.50 10.09
CA GLU A 231 -8.68 9.22 10.61
C GLU A 231 -8.85 9.24 12.13
N LEU A 232 -7.91 9.82 12.89
CA LEU A 232 -8.04 9.96 14.35
C LEU A 232 -9.22 10.86 14.72
N LEU A 233 -9.51 11.90 13.93
CA LEU A 233 -10.65 12.80 14.16
C LEU A 233 -12.01 12.10 13.97
N LEU A 234 -12.09 11.10 13.09
CA LEU A 234 -13.30 10.25 12.98
C LEU A 234 -13.56 9.45 14.27
N ASP A 235 -12.51 9.18 15.05
CA ASP A 235 -12.56 8.42 16.30
C ASP A 235 -12.47 9.29 17.57
N ASN A 236 -12.68 10.60 17.45
CA ASN A 236 -12.54 11.58 18.54
C ASN A 236 -13.39 11.28 19.79
N SER A 237 -14.39 10.39 19.68
CA SER A 237 -15.20 9.95 20.82
C SER A 237 -14.42 9.08 21.82
N TYR A 238 -13.28 8.50 21.41
CA TYR A 238 -12.45 7.65 22.26
C TYR A 238 -10.94 7.76 22.01
N VAL A 239 -10.49 8.46 20.97
CA VAL A 239 -9.08 8.73 20.72
C VAL A 239 -8.73 10.15 21.19
N LEU A 240 -7.66 10.29 21.98
CA LEU A 240 -7.18 11.61 22.43
C LEU A 240 -6.18 12.26 21.46
N GLY A 241 -5.46 11.46 20.68
CA GLY A 241 -4.46 11.93 19.73
C GLY A 241 -3.22 11.05 19.68
N CYS A 242 -2.17 11.57 19.04
CA CYS A 242 -0.91 10.85 18.86
C CYS A 242 0.32 11.70 19.21
N CYS A 243 1.42 11.04 19.56
CA CYS A 243 2.75 11.64 19.69
C CYS A 243 3.63 11.21 18.51
N LEU A 244 4.27 12.18 17.84
CA LEU A 244 5.16 11.84 16.73
C LEU A 244 6.45 11.17 17.22
N PHE A 245 6.79 10.06 16.58
CA PHE A 245 7.93 9.21 16.91
C PHE A 245 9.25 9.85 16.51
N GLN A 246 10.18 10.01 17.47
CA GLN A 246 11.42 10.79 17.30
C GLN A 246 12.71 9.99 17.49
N VAL A 247 12.65 8.73 17.92
CA VAL A 247 13.86 7.93 18.12
C VAL A 247 13.58 6.44 17.99
N GLY A 248 14.16 5.83 16.96
CA GLY A 248 14.19 4.39 16.79
C GLY A 248 15.14 3.68 17.74
N HIS A 249 14.98 2.36 17.89
CA HIS A 249 15.82 1.53 18.77
C HIS A 249 17.33 1.65 18.49
N ALA A 250 17.72 1.93 17.25
CA ALA A 250 19.11 2.11 16.84
C ALA A 250 19.75 3.45 17.29
N GLY A 251 18.98 4.35 17.91
CA GLY A 251 19.49 5.63 18.44
C GLY A 251 19.78 6.68 17.36
N ARG A 252 19.41 6.44 16.10
CA ARG A 252 19.62 7.34 14.95
C ARG A 252 18.58 8.46 14.86
N TRP A 253 18.43 9.19 15.97
CA TRP A 253 17.43 10.24 16.15
C TRP A 253 17.46 11.30 15.04
N GLU A 254 18.62 11.53 14.41
CA GLU A 254 18.78 12.48 13.31
C GLU A 254 17.88 12.16 12.11
N THR A 255 17.51 10.89 11.95
CA THR A 255 16.65 10.42 10.86
C THR A 255 15.15 10.60 11.13
N PHE A 256 14.77 10.92 12.37
CA PHE A 256 13.37 11.08 12.80
C PHE A 256 12.97 12.52 13.10
N ARG A 257 13.87 13.49 12.94
CA ARG A 257 13.67 14.89 13.37
C ARG A 257 12.42 15.51 12.75
N HIS A 258 11.69 16.29 13.54
CA HIS A 258 10.57 17.15 13.09
C HIS A 258 10.88 18.66 13.20
N LEU A 259 12.09 18.99 13.64
CA LEU A 259 12.59 20.36 13.83
C LEU A 259 14.01 20.49 13.27
N GLY A 260 14.42 21.72 12.96
CA GLY A 260 15.74 22.01 12.41
C GLY A 260 15.76 21.93 10.89
N LEU A 261 16.83 21.36 10.33
CA LEU A 261 17.05 21.26 8.88
C LEU A 261 16.97 19.80 8.41
N ASN A 262 16.43 19.61 7.19
CA ASN A 262 16.44 18.32 6.50
C ASN A 262 17.82 18.01 5.88
N ASN A 263 17.95 16.88 5.18
CA ASN A 263 19.20 16.46 4.54
C ASN A 263 19.72 17.44 3.47
N ASN A 264 18.83 18.29 2.94
CA ASN A 264 19.13 19.30 1.93
C ASN A 264 19.33 20.70 2.55
N LEU A 265 19.51 20.80 3.87
CA LEU A 265 19.65 22.05 4.61
C LEU A 265 18.43 22.99 4.52
N GLN A 266 17.25 22.45 4.21
CA GLN A 266 16.00 23.21 4.21
C GLN A 266 15.29 23.08 5.56
N PRO A 267 14.59 24.12 6.04
CA PRO A 267 13.82 24.05 7.28
C PRO A 267 12.78 22.93 7.27
N ILE A 268 12.72 22.18 8.37
CA ILE A 268 11.66 21.20 8.60
C ILE A 268 10.42 21.94 9.11
N THR A 269 9.28 21.75 8.43
CA THR A 269 8.03 22.49 8.67
C THR A 269 6.94 21.66 9.36
N ILE A 270 7.20 20.41 9.73
CA ILE A 270 6.20 19.52 10.34
C ILE A 270 5.55 20.12 11.59
N ILE A 271 6.35 20.50 12.62
CA ILE A 271 5.79 21.09 13.85
C ILE A 271 5.14 22.46 13.60
N PRO A 272 5.73 23.40 12.83
CA PRO A 272 5.05 24.62 12.42
C PRO A 272 3.68 24.37 11.78
N ASN A 273 3.58 23.39 10.86
CA ASN A 273 2.33 23.06 10.20
C ASN A 273 1.28 22.53 11.21
N ILE A 274 1.67 21.65 12.15
CA ILE A 274 0.77 21.19 13.22
C ILE A 274 0.24 22.37 14.04
N ALA A 275 1.09 23.35 14.37
CA ALA A 275 0.67 24.52 15.13
C ALA A 275 -0.39 25.37 14.40
N THR A 276 -0.39 25.38 13.06
CA THR A 276 -1.41 26.08 12.26
C THR A 276 -2.78 25.41 12.29
N LEU A 277 -2.85 24.09 12.54
CA LEU A 277 -4.13 23.36 12.61
C LEU A 277 -5.02 23.84 13.76
N ASN A 278 -4.42 24.38 14.83
CA ASN A 278 -5.16 24.96 15.97
C ASN A 278 -5.74 26.35 15.68
N GLN A 279 -5.41 26.96 14.54
CA GLN A 279 -5.85 28.31 14.15
C GLN A 279 -6.90 28.30 13.03
N ALA A 280 -7.09 27.16 12.37
CA ALA A 280 -8.13 26.98 11.38
C ALA A 280 -9.48 26.69 12.07
N GLU A 281 -10.57 27.34 11.61
CA GLU A 281 -11.90 26.88 11.97
C GLU A 281 -12.03 25.40 11.59
N PRO A 282 -12.58 24.54 12.48
CA PRO A 282 -12.83 23.17 12.10
C PRO A 282 -13.73 23.19 10.86
N PRO A 283 -13.43 22.40 9.81
CA PRO A 283 -14.38 22.22 8.72
C PRO A 283 -15.72 21.81 9.35
N PRO A 284 -16.85 22.36 8.85
CA PRO A 284 -18.15 22.08 9.45
C PRO A 284 -18.33 20.56 9.58
N PRO A 285 -18.80 20.08 10.74
CA PRO A 285 -19.00 18.65 10.92
C PRO A 285 -19.92 18.15 9.79
N PRO A 286 -19.60 17.00 9.14
CA PRO A 286 -20.61 16.34 8.34
C PRO A 286 -21.83 16.14 9.25
N SER A 287 -22.99 16.60 8.79
CA SER A 287 -24.21 16.62 9.60
C SER A 287 -24.45 15.24 10.22
N PRO A 288 -24.86 15.16 11.50
CA PRO A 288 -25.14 13.87 12.13
C PRO A 288 -26.15 13.11 11.26
N PRO A 289 -25.97 11.79 11.04
CA PRO A 289 -26.91 11.02 10.25
C PRO A 289 -28.26 11.11 10.95
N THR A 290 -29.17 11.86 10.34
CA THR A 290 -30.55 11.86 10.77
C THR A 290 -31.03 10.42 10.55
N ALA A 291 -31.51 9.78 11.62
CA ALA A 291 -32.12 8.47 11.58
C ALA A 291 -33.46 8.54 10.83
N THR A 292 -33.36 8.79 9.54
CA THR A 292 -34.32 8.48 8.50
C THR A 292 -33.42 8.16 7.32
N THR A 293 -32.92 6.93 7.22
CA THR A 293 -32.28 6.49 5.99
C THR A 293 -33.36 6.55 4.93
N ASP A 294 -33.41 7.66 4.19
CA ASP A 294 -34.25 7.74 3.00
C ASP A 294 -33.89 6.54 2.13
N LEU A 295 -34.91 5.90 1.55
CA LEU A 295 -34.76 4.67 0.77
C LEU A 295 -33.64 4.80 -0.26
N ALA A 296 -33.48 6.00 -0.84
CA ALA A 296 -32.40 6.36 -1.75
C ALA A 296 -30.98 6.23 -1.16
N THR A 297 -30.80 6.59 0.12
CA THR A 297 -29.52 6.49 0.83
C THR A 297 -29.20 5.04 1.16
N LEU A 298 -30.21 4.27 1.61
CA LEU A 298 -30.05 2.84 1.86
C LEU A 298 -29.73 2.08 0.57
N GLN A 299 -30.43 2.40 -0.52
CA GLN A 299 -30.16 1.85 -1.85
C GLN A 299 -28.75 2.20 -2.34
N ARG A 300 -28.25 3.42 -2.08
CA ARG A 300 -26.87 3.80 -2.40
C ARG A 300 -25.86 2.99 -1.61
N GLN A 301 -26.03 2.87 -0.29
CA GLN A 301 -25.15 2.09 0.57
C GLN A 301 -25.14 0.61 0.22
N ILE A 302 -26.30 0.03 -0.14
CA ILE A 302 -26.37 -1.36 -0.61
C ILE A 302 -25.63 -1.53 -1.94
N ARG A 303 -25.73 -0.57 -2.87
CA ARG A 303 -24.95 -0.61 -4.14
C ARG A 303 -23.45 -0.53 -3.89
N GLU A 304 -23.00 0.39 -3.02
CA GLU A 304 -21.60 0.52 -2.63
C GLU A 304 -21.06 -0.77 -1.99
N LEU A 305 -21.85 -1.39 -1.11
CA LEU A 305 -21.50 -2.67 -0.49
C LEU A 305 -21.40 -3.82 -1.50
N VAL A 306 -22.34 -3.89 -2.46
CA VAL A 306 -22.30 -4.89 -3.55
C VAL A 306 -21.03 -4.70 -4.39
N THR A 307 -20.71 -3.48 -4.80
CA THR A 307 -19.49 -3.17 -5.57
C THR A 307 -18.22 -3.54 -4.79
N ALA A 308 -18.17 -3.24 -3.49
CA ALA A 308 -17.05 -3.58 -2.63
C ALA A 308 -16.88 -5.11 -2.49
N LEU A 309 -17.97 -5.86 -2.29
CA LEU A 309 -17.94 -7.33 -2.19
C LEU A 309 -17.57 -7.99 -3.52
N GLU A 310 -18.01 -7.45 -4.66
CA GLU A 310 -17.62 -7.92 -5.99
C GLU A 310 -16.13 -7.70 -6.23
N THR A 311 -15.62 -6.52 -5.88
CA THR A 311 -14.19 -6.19 -5.98
C THR A 311 -13.35 -7.13 -5.14
N ALA A 312 -13.75 -7.37 -3.88
CA ALA A 312 -13.06 -8.30 -2.98
C ALA A 312 -13.07 -9.73 -3.54
N ARG A 313 -14.20 -10.19 -4.10
CA ARG A 313 -14.31 -11.52 -4.74
C ARG A 313 -13.37 -11.65 -5.94
N HIS A 314 -13.29 -10.62 -6.78
CA HIS A 314 -12.42 -10.60 -7.96
C HIS A 314 -10.94 -10.59 -7.57
N GLN A 315 -10.55 -9.79 -6.58
CA GLN A 315 -9.18 -9.78 -6.05
C GLN A 315 -8.79 -11.15 -5.50
N LEU A 316 -9.68 -11.80 -4.75
CA LEU A 316 -9.43 -13.11 -4.15
C LEU A 316 -9.24 -14.23 -5.20
N ALA A 317 -10.03 -14.19 -6.28
CA ALA A 317 -9.84 -15.08 -7.43
C ALA A 317 -8.53 -14.80 -8.19
N GLY A 318 -8.17 -13.53 -8.35
CA GLY A 318 -6.91 -13.08 -8.95
C GLY A 318 -5.70 -13.59 -8.18
N TYR A 319 -5.67 -13.39 -6.86
CA TYR A 319 -4.59 -13.87 -6.00
C TYR A 319 -4.43 -15.40 -6.03
N THR A 320 -5.54 -16.14 -6.00
CA THR A 320 -5.51 -17.61 -6.09
C THR A 320 -4.87 -18.09 -7.40
N THR A 321 -5.16 -17.41 -8.50
CA THR A 321 -4.61 -17.74 -9.83
C THR A 321 -3.14 -17.36 -9.92
N GLN A 322 -2.76 -16.19 -9.40
CA GLN A 322 -1.38 -15.70 -9.41
C GLN A 322 -0.45 -16.60 -8.59
N VAL A 323 -0.87 -17.02 -7.40
CA VAL A 323 -0.06 -17.93 -6.58
C VAL A 323 0.08 -19.29 -7.25
N ALA A 324 -0.96 -19.83 -7.89
CA ALA A 324 -0.87 -21.09 -8.64
C ALA A 324 0.11 -21.00 -9.83
N GLY A 325 0.14 -19.86 -10.53
CA GLY A 325 1.12 -19.57 -11.57
C GLY A 325 2.55 -19.56 -11.03
N LEU A 326 2.79 -18.79 -9.96
CA LEU A 326 4.10 -18.69 -9.31
C LEU A 326 4.60 -20.04 -8.78
N GLN A 327 3.72 -20.89 -8.24
CA GLN A 327 4.07 -22.24 -7.80
C GLN A 327 4.52 -23.13 -8.97
N THR A 328 3.88 -22.98 -10.13
CA THR A 328 4.23 -23.71 -11.35
C THR A 328 5.60 -23.25 -11.87
N ASP A 329 5.80 -21.94 -11.97
CA ASP A 329 7.05 -21.35 -12.45
C ASP A 329 8.23 -21.69 -11.53
N LEU A 330 8.03 -21.62 -10.22
CA LEU A 330 9.07 -21.96 -9.24
C LEU A 330 9.42 -23.45 -9.26
N SER A 331 8.44 -24.32 -9.51
CA SER A 331 8.69 -25.76 -9.69
C SER A 331 9.52 -26.04 -10.94
N ALA A 332 9.22 -25.36 -12.06
CA ALA A 332 10.01 -25.46 -13.28
C ALA A 332 11.45 -24.94 -13.09
N LEU A 333 11.60 -23.81 -12.40
CA LEU A 333 12.91 -23.25 -12.05
C LEU A 333 13.73 -24.17 -11.15
N ALA A 334 13.09 -24.86 -10.20
CA ALA A 334 13.78 -25.81 -9.32
C ALA A 334 14.34 -27.01 -10.07
N VAL A 335 13.61 -27.56 -11.04
CA VAL A 335 14.10 -28.64 -11.89
C VAL A 335 15.32 -28.18 -12.69
N ALA A 336 15.24 -27.01 -13.33
CA ALA A 336 16.34 -26.44 -14.09
C ALA A 336 17.59 -26.15 -13.22
N ALA A 337 17.39 -25.64 -12.00
CA ALA A 337 18.47 -25.35 -11.07
C ALA A 337 19.16 -26.62 -10.55
N GLN A 338 18.40 -27.70 -10.31
CA GLN A 338 18.93 -28.99 -9.90
C GLN A 338 19.81 -29.63 -10.99
N GLU A 339 19.43 -29.52 -12.25
CA GLU A 339 20.27 -29.96 -13.38
C GLU A 339 21.55 -29.14 -13.49
N ALA A 340 21.45 -27.81 -13.29
CA ALA A 340 22.57 -26.90 -13.31
C ALA A 340 23.58 -27.14 -12.17
N ALA A 341 23.10 -27.55 -10.99
CA ALA A 341 23.95 -27.90 -9.84
C ALA A 341 24.90 -29.09 -10.09
N LEU A 342 24.64 -29.91 -11.12
CA LEU A 342 25.51 -31.03 -11.49
C LEU A 342 26.71 -30.58 -12.36
N LEU A 343 26.68 -29.37 -12.92
CA LEU A 343 27.70 -28.87 -13.84
C LEU A 343 29.10 -28.78 -13.21
N PRO A 344 29.30 -28.27 -11.97
CA PRO A 344 30.62 -28.25 -11.33
C PRO A 344 31.28 -29.63 -11.27
N GLY A 345 30.52 -30.66 -10.87
CA GLY A 345 31.02 -32.03 -10.78
C GLY A 345 31.42 -32.60 -12.15
N ARG A 346 30.68 -32.26 -13.21
CA ARG A 346 31.02 -32.64 -14.59
C ARG A 346 32.31 -31.95 -15.06
N VAL A 347 32.49 -30.68 -14.76
CA VAL A 347 33.74 -29.94 -15.09
C VAL A 347 34.93 -30.54 -14.35
N THR A 348 34.80 -30.81 -13.04
CA THR A 348 35.84 -31.50 -12.26
C THR A 348 36.18 -32.88 -12.83
N GLY A 349 35.16 -33.65 -13.27
CA GLY A 349 35.37 -34.94 -13.92
C GLY A 349 36.12 -34.84 -15.26
N LEU A 350 35.84 -33.82 -16.07
CA LEU A 350 36.57 -33.56 -17.32
C LEU A 350 38.02 -33.14 -17.05
N GLN A 351 38.26 -32.29 -16.05
CA GLN A 351 39.60 -31.89 -15.62
C GLN A 351 40.45 -33.11 -15.19
N ALA A 352 39.87 -34.04 -14.42
CA ALA A 352 40.54 -35.26 -14.00
C ALA A 352 40.88 -36.19 -15.19
N ARG A 353 39.96 -36.35 -16.14
CA ARG A 353 40.21 -37.14 -17.37
C ARG A 353 41.31 -36.53 -18.23
N LEU A 354 41.34 -35.21 -18.37
CA LEU A 354 42.41 -34.52 -19.10
C LEU A 354 43.78 -34.74 -18.45
N GLU A 355 43.84 -34.72 -17.12
CA GLU A 355 45.08 -35.02 -16.39
C GLU A 355 45.53 -36.48 -16.57
N GLN A 356 44.59 -37.43 -16.54
CA GLN A 356 44.88 -38.83 -16.83
C GLN A 356 45.44 -39.03 -18.25
N GLN A 357 44.88 -38.34 -19.25
CA GLN A 357 45.40 -38.39 -20.62
C GLN A 357 46.80 -37.78 -20.72
N ARG A 358 47.07 -36.70 -19.98
CA ARG A 358 48.40 -36.07 -19.90
C ARG A 358 49.45 -37.07 -19.38
N LEU A 359 49.13 -37.78 -18.31
CA LEU A 359 50.00 -38.82 -17.73
C LEU A 359 50.22 -39.99 -18.69
N ARG A 360 49.17 -40.41 -19.41
CA ARG A 360 49.27 -41.49 -20.42
C ARG A 360 50.19 -41.12 -21.57
N VAL A 361 50.11 -39.89 -22.10
CA VAL A 361 51.03 -39.40 -23.14
C VAL A 361 52.47 -39.46 -22.67
N THR A 362 52.75 -39.04 -21.43
CA THR A 362 54.08 -39.12 -20.83
C THR A 362 54.59 -40.56 -20.69
N ALA A 363 53.73 -41.51 -20.30
CA ALA A 363 54.10 -42.93 -20.21
C ALA A 363 54.36 -43.57 -21.59
N MET A 364 53.58 -43.19 -22.62
CA MET A 364 53.76 -43.67 -23.99
C MET A 364 55.08 -43.16 -24.61
N GLU A 365 55.47 -41.91 -24.31
CA GLU A 365 56.77 -41.36 -24.71
C GLU A 365 57.92 -42.10 -24.01
N ALA A 366 57.83 -42.31 -22.70
CA ALA A 366 58.86 -43.00 -21.91
C ALA A 366 59.07 -44.47 -22.32
N SER A 367 58.02 -45.13 -22.84
CA SER A 367 58.08 -46.51 -23.35
C SER A 367 58.43 -46.62 -24.84
N GLY A 368 58.68 -45.48 -25.52
CA GLY A 368 59.04 -45.46 -26.94
C GLY A 368 57.89 -45.76 -27.91
N GLN A 369 56.63 -45.77 -27.44
CA GLN A 369 55.45 -46.06 -28.26
C GLN A 369 55.08 -44.90 -29.20
N ILE A 370 55.52 -43.68 -28.90
CA ILE A 370 55.33 -42.47 -29.70
C ILE A 370 56.62 -41.65 -29.72
N SER A 371 56.83 -40.86 -30.79
CA SER A 371 57.98 -39.95 -30.86
C SER A 371 57.79 -38.70 -29.99
N THR A 372 58.88 -38.04 -29.63
CA THR A 372 58.85 -36.77 -28.86
C THR A 372 57.98 -35.70 -29.54
N ALA A 373 58.06 -35.57 -30.87
CA ALA A 373 57.23 -34.64 -31.63
C ALA A 373 55.72 -34.97 -31.54
N GLN A 374 55.37 -36.26 -31.55
CA GLN A 374 53.97 -36.70 -31.38
C GLN A 374 53.48 -36.44 -29.94
N ALA A 375 54.32 -36.68 -28.93
CA ALA A 375 53.99 -36.40 -27.54
C ALA A 375 53.76 -34.90 -27.29
N GLU A 376 54.59 -34.04 -27.87
CA GLU A 376 54.47 -32.58 -27.77
C GLU A 376 53.17 -32.06 -28.41
N ALA A 377 52.81 -32.56 -29.60
CA ALA A 377 51.56 -32.22 -30.26
C ALA A 377 50.33 -32.64 -29.44
N LEU A 378 50.34 -33.83 -28.84
CA LEU A 378 49.26 -34.32 -27.98
C LEU A 378 49.15 -33.51 -26.68
N ARG A 379 50.28 -33.16 -26.05
CA ARG A 379 50.30 -32.27 -24.86
C ARG A 379 49.73 -30.90 -25.19
N GLY A 380 50.05 -30.33 -26.35
CA GLY A 380 49.49 -29.07 -26.82
C GLY A 380 47.96 -29.11 -26.94
N ARG A 381 47.41 -30.19 -27.52
CA ARG A 381 45.96 -30.40 -27.62
C ARG A 381 45.28 -30.56 -26.26
N ILE A 382 45.90 -31.31 -25.33
CA ILE A 382 45.38 -31.49 -23.97
C ILE A 382 45.39 -30.15 -23.22
N ALA A 383 46.44 -29.35 -23.37
CA ALA A 383 46.53 -28.02 -22.77
C ALA A 383 45.46 -27.06 -23.31
N ASP A 384 45.16 -27.10 -24.62
CA ASP A 384 44.08 -26.29 -25.21
C ASP A 384 42.71 -26.71 -24.66
N LEU A 385 42.43 -28.01 -24.62
CA LEU A 385 41.19 -28.53 -24.05
C LEU A 385 41.06 -28.17 -22.57
N ARG A 386 42.16 -28.22 -21.81
CA ARG A 386 42.16 -27.83 -20.40
C ARG A 386 41.78 -26.37 -20.20
N ARG A 387 42.35 -25.46 -20.99
CA ARG A 387 41.97 -24.03 -20.96
C ARG A 387 40.49 -23.82 -21.24
N ARG A 388 39.92 -24.52 -22.22
CA ARG A 388 38.48 -24.43 -22.54
C ARG A 388 37.60 -24.95 -21.42
N VAL A 389 37.98 -26.05 -20.77
CA VAL A 389 37.24 -26.62 -19.63
C VAL A 389 37.32 -25.69 -18.41
N ASP A 390 38.51 -25.16 -18.11
CA ASP A 390 38.73 -24.23 -16.99
C ASP A 390 37.95 -22.91 -17.20
N ALA A 391 37.80 -22.44 -18.45
CA ALA A 391 37.01 -21.25 -18.77
C ALA A 391 35.51 -21.39 -18.46
N VAL A 392 34.97 -22.61 -18.41
CA VAL A 392 33.55 -22.87 -18.11
C VAL A 392 33.30 -23.06 -16.60
N GLN A 393 34.35 -23.21 -15.80
CA GLN A 393 34.26 -23.44 -14.35
C GLN A 393 33.50 -22.33 -13.59
N PRO A 394 33.72 -21.02 -13.84
CA PRO A 394 32.99 -19.97 -13.13
C PRO A 394 31.49 -20.00 -13.43
N ALA A 395 31.12 -20.24 -14.70
CA ALA A 395 29.72 -20.35 -15.10
C ALA A 395 29.03 -21.56 -14.44
N ALA A 396 29.73 -22.70 -14.33
CA ALA A 396 29.22 -23.88 -13.64
C ALA A 396 29.02 -23.63 -12.12
N GLN A 397 29.94 -22.90 -11.48
CA GLN A 397 29.82 -22.52 -10.07
C GLN A 397 28.66 -21.55 -9.82
N GLN A 398 28.48 -20.57 -10.71
CA GLN A 398 27.34 -19.64 -10.65
C GLN A 398 26.00 -20.39 -10.78
N ALA A 399 25.96 -21.42 -11.63
CA ALA A 399 24.79 -22.27 -11.81
C ALA A 399 24.41 -23.06 -10.53
N ALA A 400 25.39 -23.45 -9.71
CA ALA A 400 25.13 -24.11 -8.43
C ALA A 400 24.63 -23.16 -7.34
N LEU A 401 25.00 -21.87 -7.39
CA LEU A 401 24.46 -20.86 -6.46
C LEU A 401 22.97 -20.58 -6.72
N LEU A 402 22.52 -20.74 -7.97
CA LEU A 402 21.11 -20.61 -8.35
C LEU A 402 20.23 -21.70 -7.71
N ASP A 403 20.71 -22.94 -7.54
CA ASP A 403 19.98 -24.01 -6.83
C ASP A 403 19.71 -23.65 -5.37
N SER A 404 20.72 -23.15 -4.67
CA SER A 404 20.58 -22.68 -3.28
C SER A 404 19.56 -21.54 -3.15
N ALA A 405 19.59 -20.58 -4.09
CA ALA A 405 18.64 -19.46 -4.12
C ALA A 405 17.20 -19.94 -4.39
N VAL A 406 17.01 -20.86 -5.33
CA VAL A 406 15.69 -21.43 -5.64
C VAL A 406 15.14 -22.23 -4.44
N ARG A 407 15.97 -23.01 -3.75
CA ARG A 407 15.58 -23.72 -2.52
C ARG A 407 15.14 -22.76 -1.40
N GLN A 408 15.80 -21.60 -1.29
CA GLN A 408 15.43 -20.57 -0.32
C GLN A 408 14.07 -19.93 -0.66
N VAL A 409 13.77 -19.71 -1.93
CA VAL A 409 12.44 -19.21 -2.35
C VAL A 409 11.37 -20.29 -2.14
N GLN A 410 11.68 -21.57 -2.38
CA GLN A 410 10.77 -22.68 -2.10
C GLN A 410 10.43 -22.83 -0.62
N SER A 411 11.34 -22.52 0.31
CA SER A 411 11.02 -22.59 1.74
C SER A 411 10.04 -21.51 2.21
N GLN A 412 9.82 -20.47 1.39
CA GLN A 412 8.83 -19.40 1.63
C GLN A 412 7.44 -19.69 1.02
N MET A 413 7.27 -20.81 0.31
CA MET A 413 5.98 -21.21 -0.27
C MET A 413 4.90 -21.66 0.73
N PRO A 414 5.20 -22.32 1.86
CA PRO A 414 4.15 -22.78 2.77
C PRO A 414 3.27 -21.63 3.31
N PRO A 415 3.82 -20.48 3.77
CA PRO A 415 3.01 -19.32 4.19
C PRO A 415 2.09 -18.76 3.09
N LEU A 416 2.53 -18.74 1.83
CA LEU A 416 1.71 -18.28 0.70
C LEU A 416 0.59 -19.28 0.37
N SER A 417 0.87 -20.57 0.54
CA SER A 417 -0.11 -21.64 0.32
C SER A 417 -1.20 -21.64 1.40
N ASP A 418 -0.82 -21.35 2.65
CA ASP A 418 -1.75 -21.15 3.78
C ASP A 418 -2.67 -19.94 3.52
N GLY A 419 -2.12 -18.83 3.00
CA GLY A 419 -2.89 -17.66 2.60
C GLY A 419 -3.93 -17.97 1.50
N VAL A 420 -3.57 -18.79 0.51
CA VAL A 420 -4.50 -19.26 -0.54
C VAL A 420 -5.58 -20.18 0.05
N GLN A 421 -5.24 -21.01 1.03
CA GLN A 421 -6.22 -21.86 1.70
C GLN A 421 -7.23 -21.03 2.49
N VAL A 422 -6.78 -20.01 3.21
CA VAL A 422 -7.65 -19.04 3.90
C VAL A 422 -8.52 -18.30 2.88
N ALA A 423 -7.95 -17.84 1.77
CA ALA A 423 -8.71 -17.19 0.71
C ALA A 423 -9.83 -18.11 0.15
N ARG A 424 -9.54 -19.38 -0.12
CA ARG A 424 -10.54 -20.37 -0.55
C ARG A 424 -11.63 -20.64 0.49
N GLN A 425 -11.32 -20.52 1.78
CA GLN A 425 -12.31 -20.65 2.86
C GLN A 425 -13.21 -19.42 2.99
N LEU A 426 -12.69 -18.23 2.67
CA LEU A 426 -13.45 -16.97 2.72
C LEU A 426 -14.32 -16.76 1.48
N ALA A 427 -13.91 -17.27 0.30
CA ALA A 427 -14.66 -17.17 -0.95
C ALA A 427 -16.17 -17.48 -0.83
N PRO A 428 -16.61 -18.63 -0.27
CA PRO A 428 -18.02 -18.93 -0.13
C PRO A 428 -18.77 -17.99 0.83
N GLN A 429 -18.08 -17.41 1.82
CA GLN A 429 -18.69 -16.44 2.73
C GLN A 429 -18.93 -15.10 2.02
N VAL A 430 -17.97 -14.66 1.20
CA VAL A 430 -18.12 -13.47 0.35
C VAL A 430 -19.24 -13.67 -0.68
N ASP A 431 -19.33 -14.85 -1.30
CA ASP A 431 -20.42 -15.18 -2.22
C ASP A 431 -21.79 -15.17 -1.52
N SER A 432 -21.87 -15.66 -0.28
CA SER A 432 -23.09 -15.63 0.53
C SER A 432 -23.51 -14.20 0.88
N LEU A 433 -22.56 -13.37 1.33
CA LEU A 433 -22.82 -11.95 1.65
C LEU A 433 -23.23 -11.16 0.41
N LEU A 434 -22.61 -11.44 -0.74
CA LEU A 434 -22.97 -10.83 -2.01
C LEU A 434 -24.39 -11.22 -2.45
N ALA A 435 -24.76 -12.48 -2.26
CA ALA A 435 -26.12 -12.95 -2.55
C ALA A 435 -27.16 -12.27 -1.63
N GLU A 436 -26.84 -12.09 -0.35
CA GLU A 436 -27.69 -11.39 0.61
C GLU A 436 -27.81 -9.89 0.30
N ALA A 437 -26.70 -9.21 -0.01
CA ALA A 437 -26.69 -7.81 -0.40
C ALA A 437 -27.51 -7.56 -1.68
N ARG A 438 -27.44 -8.47 -2.67
CA ARG A 438 -28.27 -8.41 -3.89
C ARG A 438 -29.76 -8.61 -3.61
N ARG A 439 -30.11 -9.46 -2.65
CA ARG A 439 -31.52 -9.62 -2.22
C ARG A 439 -32.04 -8.34 -1.57
N LEU A 440 -31.27 -7.76 -0.64
CA LEU A 440 -31.61 -6.49 -0.01
C LEU A 440 -31.75 -5.35 -1.03
N ALA A 441 -30.90 -5.32 -2.07
CA ALA A 441 -31.02 -4.36 -3.17
C ALA A 441 -32.33 -4.52 -3.96
N SER A 442 -32.72 -5.77 -4.23
CA SER A 442 -33.96 -6.09 -4.93
C SER A 442 -35.19 -5.68 -4.11
N ASP A 443 -35.21 -6.01 -2.83
CA ASP A 443 -36.32 -5.70 -1.92
C ASP A 443 -36.47 -4.18 -1.72
N ALA A 444 -35.36 -3.45 -1.64
CA ALA A 444 -35.34 -2.00 -1.57
C ALA A 444 -35.82 -1.31 -2.86
N ASN A 445 -35.71 -1.95 -4.03
CA ASN A 445 -36.21 -1.42 -5.29
C ASN A 445 -37.70 -1.72 -5.53
N ALA A 446 -38.25 -2.76 -4.90
CA ALA A 446 -39.65 -3.16 -5.08
C ALA A 446 -40.68 -2.27 -4.34
N THR A 447 -40.22 -1.35 -3.48
CA THR A 447 -41.07 -0.55 -2.57
C THR A 447 -41.35 0.89 -3.02
N ALA A 448 -40.89 1.33 -4.20
CA ALA A 448 -41.12 2.68 -4.71
C ALA A 448 -42.43 2.81 -5.56
N PRO A 449 -43.32 3.78 -5.30
CA PRO A 449 -44.53 3.98 -6.11
C PRO A 449 -44.23 4.79 -7.39
N VAL A 450 -44.65 4.25 -8.54
CA VAL A 450 -44.57 4.90 -9.85
C VAL A 450 -45.60 6.03 -9.95
N ARG A 451 -45.15 7.27 -10.18
CA ARG A 451 -46.01 8.40 -10.62
C ARG A 451 -45.49 8.93 -11.96
N GLN A 452 -46.27 8.74 -13.02
CA GLN A 452 -46.14 9.49 -14.28
C GLN A 452 -46.88 10.84 -14.16
N PRO A 453 -46.34 11.93 -14.72
CA PRO A 453 -47.15 13.04 -15.19
C PRO A 453 -47.19 13.08 -16.73
N ALA A 454 -48.39 13.27 -17.24
CA ALA A 454 -48.72 13.45 -18.64
C ALA A 454 -48.62 14.94 -19.04
N GLY A 455 -48.21 15.18 -20.29
CA GLY A 455 -48.62 16.34 -21.10
C GLY A 455 -47.75 17.59 -21.05
N MET A 456 -46.99 17.85 -22.13
CA MET A 456 -46.99 19.11 -22.89
C MET A 456 -46.01 19.01 -24.07
N GLU A 457 -46.54 19.12 -25.29
CA GLU A 457 -45.76 19.41 -26.49
C GLU A 457 -45.47 20.92 -26.60
N ASP A 458 -44.26 21.19 -27.10
CA ASP A 458 -43.79 22.31 -27.94
C ASP A 458 -43.85 23.76 -27.42
N VAL A 459 -42.71 24.25 -26.92
CA VAL A 459 -42.23 25.63 -27.17
C VAL A 459 -40.73 25.57 -27.43
N ARG A 460 -40.36 25.79 -28.70
CA ARG A 460 -39.01 26.14 -29.16
C ARG A 460 -38.64 27.57 -28.74
N ASP A 461 -37.33 27.77 -28.53
CA ASP A 461 -36.59 29.04 -28.42
C ASP A 461 -36.71 29.86 -27.11
N GLU A 462 -35.80 29.63 -26.16
CA GLU A 462 -34.61 30.47 -25.89
C GLU A 462 -33.78 29.95 -24.69
N PRO A 463 -32.49 30.36 -24.54
CA PRO A 463 -31.38 29.46 -24.26
C PRO A 463 -31.05 29.28 -22.77
N MET A 464 -30.75 28.04 -22.38
CA MET A 464 -30.05 27.72 -21.14
C MET A 464 -28.58 28.19 -21.25
N ARG A 465 -28.34 29.46 -20.94
CA ARG A 465 -27.02 29.95 -20.52
C ARG A 465 -27.01 30.09 -19.01
N GLY A 466 -26.28 29.19 -18.35
CA GLY A 466 -26.00 29.28 -16.92
C GLY A 466 -25.50 27.98 -16.34
N LEU A 467 -24.40 27.45 -16.94
CA LEU A 467 -23.47 26.37 -16.52
C LEU A 467 -23.07 25.60 -17.79
N ALA A 468 -22.20 26.17 -18.62
CA ALA A 468 -21.77 25.58 -19.88
C ALA A 468 -20.31 25.10 -19.81
N GLY A 469 -20.11 23.89 -20.36
CA GLY A 469 -18.87 23.14 -20.51
C GLY A 469 -17.68 23.92 -21.08
N ARG A 470 -16.46 23.47 -20.78
CA ARG A 470 -15.28 23.90 -21.56
C ARG A 470 -15.57 23.63 -23.04
N PRO A 471 -15.27 24.59 -23.96
CA PRO A 471 -15.43 24.35 -25.38
C PRO A 471 -14.61 23.13 -25.80
N LEU A 472 -15.15 22.33 -26.74
CA LEU A 472 -14.42 21.22 -27.34
C LEU A 472 -13.06 21.73 -27.87
N PRO A 473 -11.98 20.94 -27.73
CA PRO A 473 -10.73 21.19 -28.45
C PRO A 473 -11.02 21.49 -29.93
N PRO A 474 -10.43 22.56 -30.53
CA PRO A 474 -10.74 22.97 -31.90
C PRO A 474 -10.59 21.83 -32.94
N SER A 475 -9.59 20.98 -32.76
CA SER A 475 -9.34 19.72 -33.48
C SER A 475 -10.52 18.75 -33.46
N LEU A 476 -11.15 18.55 -32.30
CA LEU A 476 -12.35 17.71 -32.13
C LEU A 476 -13.61 18.36 -32.71
N ALA A 477 -13.71 19.69 -32.68
CA ALA A 477 -14.84 20.44 -33.23
C ALA A 477 -14.91 20.34 -34.77
N GLU A 478 -13.76 20.19 -35.44
CA GLU A 478 -13.67 19.99 -36.89
C GLU A 478 -14.02 18.55 -37.35
N HIS A 479 -13.99 17.57 -36.43
CA HIS A 479 -14.15 16.13 -36.72
C HIS A 479 -15.33 15.45 -35.97
N MET A 480 -16.36 16.22 -35.61
CA MET A 480 -17.63 15.71 -35.06
C MET A 480 -18.39 14.82 -36.08
N PRO A 481 -19.16 13.81 -35.65
CA PRO A 481 -19.09 12.47 -36.25
C PRO A 481 -19.76 12.33 -37.63
N VAL A 482 -19.02 11.72 -38.55
CA VAL A 482 -19.57 10.67 -39.43
C VAL A 482 -18.86 9.38 -39.01
N PRO A 483 -19.52 8.46 -38.28
CA PRO A 483 -18.88 7.24 -37.81
C PRO A 483 -18.31 6.42 -38.99
N PRO A 484 -17.07 5.92 -38.90
CA PRO A 484 -16.55 4.99 -39.89
C PRO A 484 -17.42 3.72 -39.96
N PRO A 485 -17.46 3.03 -41.11
CA PRO A 485 -18.47 2.02 -41.42
C PRO A 485 -18.62 0.96 -40.33
N VAL A 486 -19.86 0.78 -39.87
CA VAL A 486 -20.28 -0.17 -38.84
C VAL A 486 -20.39 -1.57 -39.44
N GLY A 487 -19.93 -2.59 -38.71
CA GLY A 487 -20.25 -3.98 -39.03
C GLY A 487 -21.75 -4.25 -38.89
N SER A 488 -22.26 -5.33 -39.50
CA SER A 488 -23.68 -5.70 -39.40
C SER A 488 -24.05 -6.20 -37.99
N GLY A 489 -24.47 -5.31 -37.08
CA GLY A 489 -24.90 -5.64 -35.72
C GLY A 489 -25.52 -4.46 -34.95
N ASP A 490 -26.12 -4.73 -33.78
CA ASP A 490 -26.92 -3.80 -32.95
C ASP A 490 -26.13 -2.67 -32.23
N GLY A 491 -24.91 -2.36 -32.68
CA GLY A 491 -24.03 -1.38 -32.04
C GLY A 491 -23.43 -1.85 -30.70
N TYR A 492 -22.72 -0.95 -30.01
CA TYR A 492 -22.20 -1.22 -28.66
C TYR A 492 -23.29 -0.95 -27.59
N PRO A 493 -23.30 -1.70 -26.47
CA PRO A 493 -24.16 -1.38 -25.32
C PRO A 493 -23.91 0.05 -24.82
N THR A 494 -24.88 0.66 -24.16
CA THR A 494 -24.77 2.04 -23.65
C THR A 494 -24.84 2.12 -22.13
N ARG A 495 -24.20 3.15 -21.55
CA ARG A 495 -24.23 3.49 -20.12
C ARG A 495 -24.51 4.99 -19.90
N PRO A 496 -25.02 5.39 -18.72
CA PRO A 496 -25.01 6.79 -18.28
C PRO A 496 -23.59 7.37 -18.19
N LEU A 497 -23.42 8.65 -18.51
CA LEU A 497 -22.12 9.34 -18.37
C LEU A 497 -21.58 9.33 -16.94
N SER A 498 -22.47 9.29 -15.93
CA SER A 498 -22.10 9.19 -14.51
C SER A 498 -21.38 7.89 -14.14
N ASP A 499 -21.49 6.86 -14.98
CA ASP A 499 -20.81 5.58 -14.76
C ASP A 499 -19.35 5.64 -15.24
N ILE A 500 -18.96 6.69 -15.97
CA ILE A 500 -17.58 6.91 -16.39
C ILE A 500 -16.78 7.48 -15.23
N THR A 501 -15.84 6.70 -14.70
CA THR A 501 -15.00 7.10 -13.57
C THR A 501 -13.53 7.22 -13.93
N GLN A 502 -13.13 6.84 -15.15
CA GLN A 502 -11.74 6.83 -15.57
C GLN A 502 -11.56 7.06 -17.08
N ILE A 503 -10.43 7.67 -17.44
CA ILE A 503 -9.97 7.83 -18.82
C ILE A 503 -8.81 6.88 -19.03
N ILE A 504 -8.95 5.94 -19.97
CA ILE A 504 -7.99 4.88 -20.24
C ILE A 504 -7.22 5.21 -21.51
N VAL A 505 -5.92 5.40 -21.37
CA VAL A 505 -4.99 5.70 -22.47
C VAL A 505 -4.48 4.40 -23.08
N HIS A 506 -4.55 4.31 -24.41
CA HIS A 506 -4.14 3.15 -25.20
C HIS A 506 -3.09 3.52 -26.24
N GLN A 507 -2.34 2.51 -26.69
CA GLN A 507 -1.68 2.53 -27.99
C GLN A 507 -2.45 1.65 -28.96
N THR A 508 -2.49 2.00 -30.24
CA THR A 508 -3.14 1.18 -31.27
C THR A 508 -2.29 -0.03 -31.70
N ASN A 509 -0.98 -0.01 -31.43
CA ASN A 509 0.01 -0.94 -31.95
C ASN A 509 0.02 -0.99 -33.50
N THR A 510 -0.20 0.17 -34.11
CA THR A 510 -0.13 0.38 -35.56
C THR A 510 0.97 1.39 -35.89
N ARG A 511 1.02 1.84 -37.14
CA ARG A 511 1.70 3.08 -37.48
C ARG A 511 1.00 4.27 -36.81
N ASP A 512 1.74 5.34 -36.62
CA ASP A 512 1.31 6.61 -36.05
C ASP A 512 0.36 7.39 -36.97
N ASP A 513 0.36 7.11 -38.27
CA ASP A 513 -0.57 7.64 -39.28
C ASP A 513 -1.85 6.80 -39.49
N ALA A 514 -2.18 5.89 -38.56
CA ALA A 514 -3.33 5.01 -38.72
C ALA A 514 -4.67 5.75 -38.53
N THR A 515 -5.48 5.80 -39.58
CA THR A 515 -6.78 6.50 -39.55
C THR A 515 -7.84 5.72 -38.75
N PRO A 516 -8.88 6.40 -38.21
CA PRO A 516 -10.02 5.75 -37.57
C PRO A 516 -10.70 4.68 -38.42
N GLU A 517 -10.83 4.88 -39.74
CA GLU A 517 -11.43 3.91 -40.66
C GLU A 517 -10.62 2.62 -40.69
N ARG A 518 -9.29 2.74 -40.70
CA ARG A 518 -8.41 1.57 -40.72
C ARG A 518 -8.50 0.78 -39.42
N LEU A 519 -8.60 1.47 -38.29
CA LEU A 519 -8.79 0.84 -36.98
C LEU A 519 -10.17 0.16 -36.89
N ALA A 520 -11.23 0.81 -37.39
CA ALA A 520 -12.56 0.24 -37.49
C ALA A 520 -12.60 -1.01 -38.37
N GLU A 521 -11.94 -1.02 -39.53
CA GLU A 521 -11.79 -2.23 -40.38
C GLU A 521 -11.10 -3.39 -39.65
N MET A 522 -10.10 -3.10 -38.82
CA MET A 522 -9.38 -4.12 -38.06
C MET A 522 -10.24 -4.72 -36.95
N ASP A 523 -11.00 -3.89 -36.25
CA ASP A 523 -11.88 -4.32 -35.16
C ASP A 523 -13.13 -5.04 -35.68
N THR A 524 -13.72 -4.59 -36.79
CA THR A 524 -14.83 -5.28 -37.46
C THR A 524 -14.43 -6.67 -37.99
N LYS A 525 -13.22 -6.83 -38.53
CA LYS A 525 -12.67 -8.16 -38.89
C LYS A 525 -12.49 -9.09 -37.70
N ARG A 526 -12.41 -8.54 -36.48
CA ARG A 526 -12.36 -9.31 -35.22
C ARG A 526 -13.74 -9.57 -34.63
N GLY A 527 -14.81 -9.22 -35.35
CA GLY A 527 -16.20 -9.43 -34.95
C GLY A 527 -16.77 -8.33 -34.06
N LEU A 528 -16.11 -7.18 -33.94
CA LEU A 528 -16.64 -6.05 -33.19
C LEU A 528 -17.61 -5.21 -34.04
N PRO A 529 -18.65 -4.59 -33.44
CA PRO A 529 -19.58 -3.70 -34.16
C PRO A 529 -18.90 -2.51 -34.84
N GLY A 530 -17.77 -2.01 -34.30
CA GLY A 530 -17.02 -0.89 -34.85
C GLY A 530 -15.68 -0.70 -34.11
N ILE A 531 -15.05 0.46 -34.27
CA ILE A 531 -13.82 0.80 -33.54
C ILE A 531 -14.05 0.77 -32.02
N ARG A 532 -13.10 0.22 -31.26
CA ARG A 532 -13.19 0.02 -29.80
C ARG A 532 -12.67 1.18 -28.95
N TYR A 533 -12.51 2.37 -29.53
CA TYR A 533 -12.03 3.56 -28.83
C TYR A 533 -13.06 4.68 -28.95
N HIS A 534 -13.11 5.59 -27.97
CA HIS A 534 -13.97 6.76 -28.03
C HIS A 534 -13.26 7.85 -28.82
N PHE A 535 -11.98 8.05 -28.53
CA PHE A 535 -11.11 9.02 -29.18
C PHE A 535 -9.86 8.36 -29.73
N VAL A 536 -9.37 8.87 -30.87
CA VAL A 536 -8.08 8.50 -31.46
C VAL A 536 -7.30 9.78 -31.72
N VAL A 537 -6.00 9.79 -31.39
CA VAL A 537 -5.07 10.88 -31.74
C VAL A 537 -3.94 10.30 -32.58
N ASP A 538 -3.73 10.84 -33.77
CA ASP A 538 -2.65 10.40 -34.67
C ASP A 538 -1.29 11.05 -34.34
N GLY A 539 -0.24 10.61 -35.03
CA GLY A 539 1.13 11.08 -34.81
C GLY A 539 1.36 12.56 -35.11
N ASP A 540 0.51 13.19 -35.92
CA ASP A 540 0.58 14.61 -36.27
C ASP A 540 -0.23 15.48 -35.30
N GLY A 541 -0.94 14.86 -34.36
CA GLY A 541 -1.76 15.55 -33.37
C GLY A 541 -3.17 15.88 -33.86
N ALA A 542 -3.68 15.20 -34.89
CA ALA A 542 -5.10 15.27 -35.20
C ALA A 542 -5.88 14.30 -34.31
N SER A 543 -7.02 14.75 -33.78
CA SER A 543 -7.89 13.97 -32.91
C SER A 543 -9.24 13.70 -33.57
N TYR A 544 -9.77 12.51 -33.31
CA TYR A 544 -11.01 12.02 -33.90
C TYR A 544 -11.92 11.50 -32.80
N TRP A 545 -13.17 11.99 -32.76
CA TRP A 545 -14.22 11.44 -31.91
C TRP A 545 -14.96 10.35 -32.67
N THR A 546 -14.72 9.10 -32.28
CA THR A 546 -15.08 7.92 -33.07
C THR A 546 -16.27 7.11 -32.54
N GLN A 547 -16.60 7.23 -31.24
CA GLN A 547 -17.78 6.62 -30.61
C GLN A 547 -18.37 7.54 -29.54
N PRO A 548 -19.71 7.55 -29.33
CA PRO A 548 -20.32 8.33 -28.26
C PRO A 548 -19.81 7.86 -26.88
N LEU A 549 -19.69 8.77 -25.91
CA LEU A 549 -19.15 8.47 -24.57
C LEU A 549 -19.96 7.42 -23.82
N GLU A 550 -21.26 7.35 -24.11
CA GLU A 550 -22.19 6.38 -23.56
C GLU A 550 -21.89 4.95 -24.04
N ALA A 551 -21.20 4.75 -25.16
CA ALA A 551 -20.91 3.42 -25.69
C ALA A 551 -19.92 2.65 -24.80
N VAL A 552 -20.31 1.46 -24.35
CA VAL A 552 -19.47 0.53 -23.60
C VAL A 552 -18.62 -0.24 -24.60
N LEU A 553 -17.36 0.15 -24.73
CA LEU A 553 -16.43 -0.41 -25.71
C LEU A 553 -15.59 -1.54 -25.09
N PRO A 554 -15.36 -2.67 -25.79
CA PRO A 554 -14.47 -3.74 -25.35
C PRO A 554 -12.99 -3.35 -25.52
N GLN A 555 -12.61 -2.27 -24.85
CA GLN A 555 -11.28 -1.65 -24.91
C GLN A 555 -10.24 -2.42 -24.07
N THR A 556 -10.69 -3.21 -23.09
CA THR A 556 -9.90 -4.10 -22.24
C THR A 556 -10.52 -5.51 -22.20
N GLN A 557 -9.79 -6.48 -21.64
CA GLN A 557 -10.34 -7.81 -21.31
C GLN A 557 -11.13 -7.82 -19.99
N VAL A 558 -11.21 -6.68 -19.28
CA VAL A 558 -11.85 -6.57 -17.97
C VAL A 558 -13.19 -5.86 -18.15
N GLU A 559 -14.29 -6.61 -18.11
CA GLU A 559 -15.63 -6.10 -18.44
C GLU A 559 -16.05 -4.90 -17.57
N SER A 560 -15.75 -4.93 -16.27
CA SER A 560 -16.06 -3.82 -15.35
C SER A 560 -15.29 -2.54 -15.69
N ILE A 561 -14.10 -2.65 -16.27
CA ILE A 561 -13.31 -1.51 -16.75
C ILE A 561 -13.88 -0.96 -18.05
N ASN A 562 -14.39 -1.82 -18.93
CA ASN A 562 -15.09 -1.40 -20.14
C ASN A 562 -16.36 -0.57 -19.82
N VAL A 563 -17.07 -0.95 -18.74
CA VAL A 563 -18.25 -0.22 -18.25
C VAL A 563 -17.89 1.12 -17.61
N THR A 564 -16.73 1.27 -16.97
CA THR A 564 -16.39 2.49 -16.22
C THR A 564 -15.41 3.43 -16.95
N GLY A 565 -14.85 3.00 -18.08
CA GLY A 565 -13.77 3.70 -18.77
C GLY A 565 -14.19 4.44 -20.06
N ALA A 566 -13.76 5.69 -20.22
CA ALA A 566 -13.65 6.33 -21.52
C ALA A 566 -12.30 6.00 -22.16
N ALA A 567 -12.24 5.80 -23.47
CA ALA A 567 -11.08 5.24 -24.18
C ALA A 567 -10.43 6.28 -25.09
N LEU A 568 -9.19 6.65 -24.82
CA LEU A 568 -8.37 7.51 -25.67
C LEU A 568 -7.20 6.71 -26.23
N ALA A 569 -7.14 6.52 -27.55
CA ALA A 569 -6.06 5.81 -28.20
C ALA A 569 -5.08 6.75 -28.89
N LEU A 570 -3.79 6.52 -28.66
CA LEU A 570 -2.69 7.14 -29.40
C LEU A 570 -2.28 6.20 -30.54
N ALA A 571 -2.35 6.67 -31.78
CA ALA A 571 -1.90 5.88 -32.92
C ALA A 571 -0.38 5.68 -32.85
N GLY A 572 0.07 4.42 -32.86
CA GLY A 572 1.49 4.09 -32.78
C GLY A 572 1.80 2.86 -31.93
N ASN A 573 3.09 2.58 -31.79
CA ASN A 573 3.65 1.57 -30.88
C ASN A 573 4.75 2.20 -30.03
N PHE A 574 4.46 2.40 -28.74
CA PHE A 574 5.31 3.11 -27.79
C PHE A 574 6.04 2.14 -26.83
N SER A 575 6.33 0.93 -27.30
CA SER A 575 7.21 0.00 -26.57
C SER A 575 8.67 0.46 -26.55
N LYS A 576 9.12 1.20 -27.57
CA LYS A 576 10.52 1.67 -27.69
C LYS A 576 10.67 3.15 -28.01
N THR A 577 9.60 3.80 -28.47
CA THR A 577 9.55 5.22 -28.79
C THR A 577 8.47 5.89 -27.94
N VAL A 578 8.52 7.20 -27.82
CA VAL A 578 7.45 8.00 -27.19
C VAL A 578 6.53 8.59 -28.27
N PRO A 579 5.29 8.97 -27.92
CA PRO A 579 4.43 9.76 -28.81
C PRO A 579 5.09 11.09 -29.19
N SER A 580 4.70 11.68 -30.32
CA SER A 580 5.21 12.99 -30.75
C SER A 580 4.70 14.10 -29.81
N ASP A 581 5.40 15.24 -29.78
CA ASP A 581 4.97 16.40 -28.98
C ASP A 581 3.57 16.90 -29.37
N ALA A 582 3.24 16.88 -30.66
CA ALA A 582 1.92 17.26 -31.16
C ALA A 582 0.84 16.28 -30.69
N GLN A 583 1.14 14.97 -30.75
CA GLN A 583 0.25 13.92 -30.27
C GLN A 583 0.03 13.97 -28.75
N LEU A 584 1.07 14.28 -27.95
CA LEU A 584 0.94 14.45 -26.50
C LEU A 584 0.17 15.72 -26.13
N GLN A 585 0.40 16.82 -26.85
CA GLN A 585 -0.33 18.06 -26.61
C GLN A 585 -1.81 17.88 -26.90
N GLU A 586 -2.15 17.29 -28.05
CA GLU A 586 -3.54 17.05 -28.42
C GLU A 586 -4.23 16.07 -27.45
N ALA A 587 -3.56 14.98 -27.09
CA ALA A 587 -4.08 14.05 -26.09
C ALA A 587 -4.35 14.75 -24.74
N ALA A 588 -3.50 15.69 -24.34
CA ALA A 588 -3.69 16.47 -23.13
C ALA A 588 -4.94 17.38 -23.20
N GLU A 589 -5.21 18.01 -24.35
CA GLU A 589 -6.43 18.81 -24.57
C GLU A 589 -7.69 17.96 -24.45
N VAL A 590 -7.70 16.79 -25.11
CA VAL A 590 -8.84 15.85 -25.05
C VAL A 590 -9.05 15.33 -23.62
N ILE A 591 -7.98 14.95 -22.91
CA ILE A 591 -8.07 14.51 -21.51
C ILE A 591 -8.58 15.63 -20.61
N ALA A 592 -8.05 16.84 -20.75
CA ALA A 592 -8.46 17.96 -19.89
C ALA A 592 -9.92 18.38 -20.15
N TRP A 593 -10.41 18.24 -21.38
CA TRP A 593 -11.83 18.40 -21.69
C TRP A 593 -12.67 17.28 -21.05
N LEU A 594 -12.27 16.01 -21.18
CA LEU A 594 -12.99 14.88 -20.57
C LEU A 594 -13.04 14.95 -19.04
N LEU A 595 -11.94 15.33 -18.38
CA LEU A 595 -11.90 15.51 -16.93
C LEU A 595 -12.89 16.58 -16.47
N TYR A 596 -13.01 17.67 -17.23
CA TYR A 596 -13.99 18.71 -16.93
C TYR A 596 -15.43 18.24 -17.19
N GLU A 597 -15.70 17.67 -18.37
CA GLU A 597 -17.04 17.27 -18.81
C GLU A 597 -17.63 16.17 -17.92
N LEU A 598 -16.79 15.23 -17.50
CA LEU A 598 -17.19 14.09 -16.66
C LEU A 598 -17.01 14.37 -15.16
N ASN A 599 -16.55 15.57 -14.78
CA ASN A 599 -16.25 15.97 -13.41
C ASN A 599 -15.32 14.96 -12.69
N LEU A 600 -14.24 14.59 -13.35
CA LEU A 600 -13.25 13.62 -12.88
C LEU A 600 -11.98 14.32 -12.38
N PRO A 601 -11.37 13.83 -11.29
CA PRO A 601 -10.07 14.32 -10.85
C PRO A 601 -8.95 13.77 -11.75
N ALA A 602 -7.80 14.45 -11.80
CA ALA A 602 -6.69 14.12 -12.71
C ALA A 602 -6.12 12.71 -12.51
N GLU A 603 -6.27 12.15 -11.31
CA GLU A 603 -5.88 10.78 -10.94
C GLU A 603 -6.69 9.71 -11.67
N SER A 604 -7.81 10.09 -12.28
CA SER A 604 -8.68 9.21 -13.08
C SER A 604 -8.09 8.88 -14.46
N VAL A 605 -6.93 9.45 -14.81
CA VAL A 605 -6.23 9.18 -16.08
C VAL A 605 -5.22 8.04 -15.87
N VAL A 606 -5.48 6.92 -16.51
CA VAL A 606 -4.70 5.68 -16.37
C VAL A 606 -4.35 5.11 -17.73
N GLY A 607 -3.21 4.44 -17.83
CA GLY A 607 -2.89 3.60 -18.99
C GLY A 607 -3.55 2.24 -18.88
N ARG A 608 -3.86 1.59 -20.00
CA ARG A 608 -4.41 0.22 -19.99
C ARG A 608 -3.59 -0.78 -19.14
N SER A 609 -2.27 -0.63 -19.07
CA SER A 609 -1.35 -1.45 -18.27
C SER A 609 -1.57 -1.33 -16.76
N GLU A 610 -2.20 -0.24 -16.31
CA GLU A 610 -2.50 0.01 -14.89
C GLU A 610 -3.81 -0.66 -14.46
N VAL A 611 -4.67 -1.02 -15.42
CA VAL A 611 -6.00 -1.62 -15.18
C VAL A 611 -6.12 -3.07 -15.71
N GLU A 612 -5.22 -3.51 -16.58
CA GLU A 612 -5.18 -4.87 -17.14
C GLU A 612 -3.79 -5.50 -16.95
N PRO A 613 -3.61 -6.40 -15.95
CA PRO A 613 -2.33 -7.03 -15.67
C PRO A 613 -1.75 -7.79 -16.87
N GLY A 614 -0.45 -7.63 -17.11
CA GLY A 614 0.27 -8.30 -18.21
C GLY A 614 0.15 -7.60 -19.58
N ILE A 615 -0.60 -6.49 -19.66
CA ILE A 615 -0.68 -5.67 -20.87
C ILE A 615 0.29 -4.49 -20.79
N VAL A 616 0.93 -4.18 -21.92
CA VAL A 616 1.95 -3.12 -22.03
C VAL A 616 1.39 -1.80 -22.57
N SER A 617 0.16 -1.77 -23.09
CA SER A 617 -0.49 -0.54 -23.60
C SER A 617 -0.70 0.49 -22.48
N PRO A 618 -0.42 1.80 -22.66
CA PRO A 618 -0.17 2.52 -23.92
C PRO A 618 1.28 2.49 -24.39
N GLY A 619 2.09 1.54 -23.94
CA GLY A 619 3.47 1.33 -24.36
C GLY A 619 4.37 1.14 -23.15
N ALA A 620 5.50 0.46 -23.32
CA ALA A 620 6.45 0.28 -22.22
C ALA A 620 7.00 1.63 -21.73
N GLN A 621 7.08 2.63 -22.63
CA GLN A 621 7.54 3.97 -22.29
C GLN A 621 6.55 4.75 -21.38
N TRP A 622 5.36 4.21 -21.09
CA TRP A 622 4.31 4.87 -20.28
C TRP A 622 4.75 5.08 -18.82
N LEU A 623 5.16 4.00 -18.15
CA LEU A 623 5.63 3.99 -16.76
C LEU A 623 7.11 3.60 -16.64
N GLN A 624 7.75 3.20 -17.73
CA GLN A 624 9.14 2.78 -17.78
C GLN A 624 9.88 3.60 -18.83
N GLY A 625 11.21 3.65 -18.77
CA GLY A 625 11.99 4.41 -19.75
C GLY A 625 11.73 5.92 -19.65
N ALA A 626 11.17 6.53 -20.70
CA ALA A 626 10.90 7.95 -20.77
C ALA A 626 9.74 8.44 -19.89
N VAL A 627 8.92 7.51 -19.37
CA VAL A 627 7.78 7.81 -18.47
C VAL A 627 6.89 8.92 -19.05
N PHE A 628 6.43 8.75 -20.29
CA PHE A 628 5.68 9.82 -20.98
C PHE A 628 4.31 10.11 -20.34
N LYS A 629 3.85 9.30 -19.37
CA LYS A 629 2.72 9.63 -18.50
C LYS A 629 2.95 10.96 -17.77
N ASP A 630 4.16 11.20 -17.28
CA ASP A 630 4.47 12.42 -16.51
C ASP A 630 4.42 13.66 -17.39
N ASP A 631 4.94 13.58 -18.62
CA ASP A 631 4.87 14.67 -19.61
C ASP A 631 3.41 14.95 -20.02
N LEU A 632 2.65 13.90 -20.36
CA LEU A 632 1.23 14.02 -20.69
C LEU A 632 0.44 14.69 -19.54
N MET A 633 0.63 14.23 -18.31
CA MET A 633 -0.08 14.78 -17.15
C MET A 633 0.39 16.20 -16.79
N ALA A 634 1.65 16.55 -17.04
CA ALA A 634 2.13 17.93 -16.90
C ALA A 634 1.39 18.87 -17.86
N ARG A 635 1.21 18.47 -19.13
CA ARG A 635 0.44 19.25 -20.12
C ARG A 635 -1.02 19.37 -19.74
N VAL A 636 -1.65 18.28 -19.27
CA VAL A 636 -3.04 18.29 -18.78
C VAL A 636 -3.20 19.30 -17.64
N ARG A 637 -2.28 19.32 -16.67
CA ARG A 637 -2.31 20.29 -15.56
C ARG A 637 -2.17 21.73 -16.04
N LEU A 638 -1.23 22.01 -16.93
CA LEU A 638 -1.07 23.35 -17.51
C LEU A 638 -2.34 23.83 -18.23
N ILE A 639 -3.03 22.94 -18.93
CA ILE A 639 -4.29 23.24 -19.62
C ILE A 639 -5.42 23.52 -18.61
N LEU A 640 -5.48 22.76 -17.51
CA LEU A 640 -6.47 22.97 -16.44
C LEU A 640 -6.21 24.25 -15.65
N GLU A 641 -4.94 24.58 -15.37
CA GLU A 641 -4.52 25.77 -14.64
C GLU A 641 -4.64 27.06 -15.46
N GLY A 642 -4.38 26.98 -16.77
CA GLY A 642 -4.50 28.12 -17.71
C GLY A 642 -5.94 28.49 -18.09
N SER A 643 -6.94 27.78 -17.55
CA SER A 643 -8.38 27.98 -17.83
C SER A 643 -9.19 28.46 -16.61
N ALA A 644 -8.51 28.84 -15.52
CA ALA A 644 -9.11 29.37 -14.29
C ALA A 644 -9.38 30.88 -14.35
#